data_AF-B4I8X2-F1
#
_entry.id   AF-B4I8X2-F1
#
_cell.length_a   1.000
_cell.length_b   1.000
_cell.length_c   1.000
_cell.angle_alpha   90.00
_cell.angle_beta   90.00
_cell.angle_gamma   90.00
#
_symmetry.space_group_name_H-M   'P 1'
#
loop_
_entity.id
_entity.type
_entity.pdbx_description
1 polymer ?
#
loop_
_entity_poly.entity_id
_entity_poly.type
_entity_poly.pdbx_seq_one_letter_code
_entity_poly.pdbx_strand_id
1 'polypeptide(L)'
;MSRFLLNKRFVPSLFQQDFLLAGSWIPSQSRRGKASTPINMCVMFVPQQEAWVVERMGRFHRILDPGLNILVPVADKIKYVQSLKEIAIDVPKQSAITSDNVTLSIDGVLYLRIIDPYKASYGVEDPEFAITQLAQTTMRSELGKMSMDKVFRERESLNVSIVDSINKASEAWGIACLRYEIRDIRLPTRVHEAMQMQVEAERRKRAAILESEGVREAEINIAEGKRKSRILASEAERQEHINKASGEAAAIIAVADARARSLLAIAKSLSHLMFQSEYQQRLLPGVAGGKREDLDLRCIPTRAGNHWNRNFVNAPGNSSVCESSVYSCLLRNEFLDENITSLENCEESVQVHGQTDDFRNRHNRIFGFASGSSPPVRTPFVNISESSQRLLSIFKRPVRRLPRRPYKILDAPELQDDFYLNLIDWSSKNTLAVGLGCSVYLWSAVSGQVTRLCDFNNEDNLITAVSWHGEGRHVAIGTQSGYVTIWDAESQKQMSRLDEHSARVTALAWCGNQLASGSRDRSILQRDVRNPPTHITRCLRGHKLEVCGLQWSPSNRYLASGGSDNRLLVWTDDRPEPIYAFDEHKAVVKALGWSPHKSGLLASGGGSADRCLRFWNVLTGKLVKCINTGAQISNLAWARDSRELVTTHGHAQPQVIAWRYPSLKQVARLSGHTQRVLHLSDGQNAASLTLAEQYIGAFKKLAKTNNTMILPSNPGDVNGFVAQALAVYNHVSHSNQATKSSENVKGVGACLNAKSVEYKELQEDKSSVKMNIE
;
A
#
# COMPACT_ATOMS: atom_id res chain seq x y z
N MET A 1 -72.66 37.14 28.61
CA MET A 1 -73.20 38.28 29.38
C MET A 1 -72.65 38.23 30.80
N SER A 2 -72.37 39.41 31.35
CA SER A 2 -72.07 39.75 32.76
C SER A 2 -70.93 38.98 33.46
N ARG A 3 -69.74 39.58 33.64
CA ARG A 3 -69.38 40.71 34.55
C ARG A 3 -69.13 40.25 36.00
N PHE A 4 -68.00 40.77 36.51
CA PHE A 4 -67.80 41.33 37.85
C PHE A 4 -67.35 40.34 38.94
N LEU A 5 -66.35 40.56 39.81
CA LEU A 5 -65.51 41.72 40.16
C LEU A 5 -64.37 41.27 41.12
N LEU A 6 -63.26 42.03 41.08
CA LEU A 6 -62.45 42.58 42.21
C LEU A 6 -61.86 41.60 43.24
N ASN A 7 -60.74 41.87 43.91
CA ASN A 7 -59.79 42.97 43.98
C ASN A 7 -58.66 42.39 44.84
N LYS A 8 -57.41 42.71 44.56
CA LYS A 8 -56.52 43.20 45.61
C LYS A 8 -55.55 44.20 45.01
N ARG A 9 -55.47 45.31 45.72
CA ARG A 9 -55.02 46.63 45.34
C ARG A 9 -53.62 46.84 45.93
N PHE A 10 -52.91 47.79 45.34
CA PHE A 10 -51.80 48.60 45.86
C PHE A 10 -50.34 48.22 45.54
N VAL A 11 -49.69 49.27 45.00
CA VAL A 11 -48.36 49.53 44.41
C VAL A 11 -47.65 50.52 45.40
N PRO A 12 -46.47 51.15 45.17
CA PRO A 12 -45.22 50.87 44.44
C PRO A 12 -43.94 51.11 45.28
N SER A 13 -42.75 50.76 44.74
CA SER A 13 -41.51 51.59 44.69
C SER A 13 -40.34 50.69 44.23
N LEU A 14 -39.81 50.87 43.02
CA LEU A 14 -38.79 51.86 42.55
C LEU A 14 -37.34 51.34 42.71
N PHE A 15 -36.64 51.38 41.56
CA PHE A 15 -35.20 51.21 41.30
C PHE A 15 -34.61 49.79 41.10
N GLN A 16 -34.67 49.34 39.83
CA GLN A 16 -33.51 49.28 38.90
C GLN A 16 -32.36 48.30 39.21
N GLN A 17 -32.35 47.15 38.52
CA GLN A 17 -31.45 46.89 37.38
C GLN A 17 -31.73 45.53 36.71
N ASP A 18 -31.91 45.57 35.40
CA ASP A 18 -32.06 44.43 34.51
C ASP A 18 -30.81 43.56 34.46
N PHE A 19 -30.99 42.25 34.60
CA PHE A 19 -30.12 41.24 33.99
C PHE A 19 -31.00 40.13 33.41
N LEU A 20 -31.24 40.23 32.10
CA LEU A 20 -31.97 39.23 31.32
C LEU A 20 -31.10 37.97 31.15
N LEU A 21 -31.36 36.95 31.97
CA LEU A 21 -31.08 35.56 31.61
C LEU A 21 -32.41 34.88 31.26
N ALA A 22 -32.59 34.62 29.97
CA ALA A 22 -33.66 33.80 29.44
C ALA A 22 -33.55 32.37 30.00
N GLY A 23 -34.21 32.13 31.13
CA GLY A 23 -34.45 30.80 31.66
C GLY A 23 -35.47 30.08 30.78
N SER A 24 -34.99 29.11 30.00
CA SER A 24 -35.80 28.16 29.27
C SER A 24 -36.76 27.42 30.21
N TRP A 25 -38.04 27.48 29.90
CA TRP A 25 -39.11 26.70 30.53
C TRP A 25 -38.82 25.20 30.33
N ILE A 26 -38.43 24.50 31.39
CA ILE A 26 -38.33 23.03 31.39
C ILE A 26 -39.77 22.50 31.53
N PRO A 27 -40.27 21.64 30.63
CA PRO A 27 -41.55 20.99 30.84
C PRO A 27 -41.42 20.07 32.06
N SER A 28 -42.28 20.27 33.05
CA SER A 28 -42.46 19.35 34.17
C SER A 28 -42.75 17.96 33.63
N GLN A 29 -41.84 17.00 33.83
CA GLN A 29 -42.11 15.58 33.64
C GLN A 29 -43.39 15.22 34.39
N SER A 30 -44.25 14.42 33.75
CA SER A 30 -45.42 13.80 34.37
C SER A 30 -44.95 12.89 35.51
N ARG A 31 -44.80 13.47 36.70
CA ARG A 31 -44.68 12.69 37.93
C ARG A 31 -46.01 11.99 38.11
N ARG A 32 -45.99 10.66 38.05
CA ARG A 32 -47.11 9.85 38.53
C ARG A 32 -47.46 10.37 39.93
N GLY A 33 -48.68 10.86 40.12
CA GLY A 33 -49.14 11.21 41.47
C GLY A 33 -48.90 10.01 42.36
N LYS A 34 -48.18 10.19 43.47
CA LYS A 34 -47.91 9.09 44.43
C LYS A 34 -49.23 8.37 44.67
N ALA A 35 -49.29 7.08 44.34
CA ALA A 35 -50.49 6.29 44.55
C ALA A 35 -50.91 6.46 46.01
N SER A 36 -52.13 6.95 46.22
CA SER A 36 -52.64 7.16 47.58
C SER A 36 -52.62 5.82 48.30
N THR A 37 -51.89 5.73 49.42
CA THR A 37 -51.83 4.50 50.20
C THR A 37 -53.23 4.19 50.74
N PRO A 38 -53.76 2.99 50.51
CA PRO A 38 -55.10 2.63 50.98
C PRO A 38 -55.14 2.62 52.52
N ILE A 39 -56.26 3.10 53.07
CA ILE A 39 -56.50 3.09 54.52
C ILE A 39 -56.82 1.66 54.95
N ASN A 40 -56.24 1.21 56.07
CA ASN A 40 -56.45 -0.14 56.60
C ASN A 40 -57.89 -0.32 57.11
N MET A 41 -58.68 -1.14 56.41
CA MET A 41 -60.07 -1.48 56.75
C MET A 41 -60.23 -2.90 57.32
N CYS A 42 -59.19 -3.47 57.94
CA CYS A 42 -59.13 -4.84 58.49
C CYS A 42 -59.07 -5.95 57.43
N VAL A 43 -59.96 -5.90 56.43
CA VAL A 43 -59.95 -6.80 55.27
C VAL A 43 -59.54 -6.00 54.03
N MET A 44 -58.43 -6.38 53.42
CA MET A 44 -57.87 -5.70 52.26
C MET A 44 -57.79 -6.65 51.06
N PHE A 45 -58.20 -6.16 49.90
CA PHE A 45 -58.03 -6.85 48.63
C PHE A 45 -56.86 -6.23 47.89
N VAL A 46 -55.78 -7.00 47.72
CA VAL A 46 -54.62 -6.57 46.95
C VAL A 46 -54.88 -6.88 45.47
N PRO A 47 -54.88 -5.87 44.58
CA PRO A 47 -55.05 -6.08 43.14
C PRO A 47 -53.96 -6.97 42.54
N GLN A 48 -54.29 -7.68 41.46
CA GLN A 48 -53.29 -8.46 40.72
C GLN A 48 -52.18 -7.55 40.17
N GLN A 49 -50.93 -8.03 40.24
CA GLN A 49 -49.72 -7.28 39.84
C GLN A 49 -49.40 -6.05 40.72
N GLU A 50 -49.91 -6.01 41.95
CA GLU A 50 -49.47 -5.07 42.99
C GLU A 50 -48.95 -5.82 44.21
N ALA A 51 -47.96 -5.23 44.88
CA ALA A 51 -47.42 -5.70 46.14
C ALA A 51 -47.48 -4.57 47.17
N TRP A 52 -48.15 -4.84 48.30
CA TRP A 52 -48.31 -3.85 49.37
C TRP A 52 -47.38 -4.19 50.53
N VAL A 53 -46.57 -3.22 50.93
CA VAL A 53 -45.58 -3.36 52.01
C VAL A 53 -46.16 -2.82 53.30
N VAL A 54 -46.25 -3.69 54.31
CA VAL A 54 -46.89 -3.39 55.59
C VAL A 54 -45.85 -3.24 56.70
N GLU A 55 -46.03 -2.18 57.48
CA GLU A 55 -45.31 -1.92 58.72
C GLU A 55 -46.20 -2.20 59.93
N ARG A 56 -45.66 -2.88 60.94
CA ARG A 56 -46.27 -3.02 62.26
C ARG A 56 -45.51 -2.14 63.25
N MET A 57 -46.18 -1.16 63.83
CA MET A 57 -45.57 -0.21 64.78
C MET A 57 -44.25 0.42 64.26
N GLY A 58 -44.18 0.71 62.96
CA GLY A 58 -43.01 1.34 62.32
C GLY A 58 -41.88 0.38 61.93
N ARG A 59 -42.00 -0.93 62.16
CA ARG A 59 -41.08 -1.95 61.65
C ARG A 59 -41.70 -2.70 60.47
N PHE A 60 -40.91 -3.02 59.45
CA PHE A 60 -41.34 -3.92 58.38
C PHE A 60 -41.88 -5.24 58.94
N HIS A 61 -43.07 -5.65 58.50
CA HIS A 61 -43.73 -6.87 58.95
C HIS A 61 -43.82 -7.92 57.84
N ARG A 62 -44.52 -7.62 56.73
CA ARG A 62 -44.66 -8.53 55.58
C ARG A 62 -45.08 -7.79 54.31
N ILE A 63 -44.90 -8.46 53.17
CA ILE A 63 -45.46 -8.09 51.87
C ILE A 63 -46.77 -8.85 51.70
N LEU A 64 -47.81 -8.20 51.18
CA LEU A 64 -49.09 -8.84 50.89
C LEU A 64 -49.13 -9.32 49.45
N ASP A 65 -49.47 -10.60 49.26
CA ASP A 65 -49.68 -11.21 47.94
C ASP A 65 -51.07 -10.84 47.37
N PRO A 66 -51.26 -10.89 46.05
CA PRO A 66 -52.55 -10.61 45.42
C PRO A 66 -53.69 -11.49 45.97
N GLY A 67 -54.82 -10.88 46.30
CA GLY A 67 -55.97 -11.56 46.90
C GLY A 67 -56.40 -10.98 48.25
N LEU A 68 -57.12 -11.79 49.03
CA LEU A 68 -57.69 -11.40 50.31
C LEU A 68 -56.63 -11.47 51.42
N ASN A 69 -56.40 -10.34 52.09
CA ASN A 69 -55.45 -10.23 53.19
C ASN A 69 -56.11 -9.58 54.42
N ILE A 70 -55.79 -10.11 55.59
CA ILE A 70 -56.30 -9.61 56.88
C ILE A 70 -55.17 -8.84 57.59
N LEU A 71 -55.46 -7.61 57.98
CA LEU A 71 -54.56 -6.71 58.70
C LEU A 71 -55.19 -6.28 60.03
N VAL A 72 -54.37 -6.12 61.07
CA VAL A 72 -54.88 -5.63 62.35
C VAL A 72 -55.01 -4.10 62.29
N PRO A 73 -56.23 -3.53 62.45
CA PRO A 73 -56.41 -2.08 62.47
C PRO A 73 -55.54 -1.43 63.55
N VAL A 74 -55.05 -0.21 63.32
CA VAL A 74 -54.16 0.57 64.22
C VAL A 74 -52.73 0.02 64.34
N ALA A 75 -52.52 -1.29 64.46
CA ALA A 75 -51.20 -1.90 64.59
C ALA A 75 -50.45 -2.02 63.26
N ASP A 76 -51.15 -2.40 62.18
CA ASP A 76 -50.60 -2.59 60.85
C ASP A 76 -50.94 -1.40 59.94
N LYS A 77 -49.93 -0.84 59.26
CA LYS A 77 -50.07 0.28 58.33
C LYS A 77 -49.42 -0.05 56.97
N ILE A 78 -50.16 0.16 55.88
CA ILE A 78 -49.63 0.03 54.52
C ILE A 78 -48.84 1.29 54.19
N LYS A 79 -47.52 1.15 54.07
CA LYS A 79 -46.61 2.29 53.89
C LYS A 79 -46.26 2.52 52.42
N TYR A 80 -46.05 1.43 51.67
CA TYR A 80 -45.68 1.50 50.26
C TYR A 80 -46.57 0.57 49.43
N VAL A 81 -46.93 1.03 48.23
CA VAL A 81 -47.64 0.26 47.21
C VAL A 81 -46.74 0.24 45.99
N GLN A 82 -46.28 -0.95 45.60
CA GLN A 82 -45.42 -1.15 44.44
C GLN A 82 -46.17 -1.89 43.34
N SER A 83 -46.05 -1.40 42.10
CA SER A 83 -46.57 -2.07 40.92
C SER A 83 -45.53 -3.06 40.40
N LEU A 84 -45.91 -4.33 40.23
CA LEU A 84 -45.06 -5.37 39.64
C LEU A 84 -45.12 -5.39 38.10
N LYS A 85 -45.94 -4.52 37.51
CA LYS A 85 -46.03 -4.33 36.06
C LYS A 85 -44.75 -3.70 35.50
N GLU A 86 -44.52 -3.95 34.21
CA GLU A 86 -43.45 -3.28 33.47
C GLU A 86 -43.74 -1.78 33.31
N ILE A 87 -42.69 -0.97 33.45
CA ILE A 87 -42.75 0.49 33.39
C ILE A 87 -41.71 0.96 32.37
N ALA A 88 -42.09 1.89 31.50
CA ALA A 88 -41.19 2.58 30.59
C ALA A 88 -40.86 3.97 31.13
N ILE A 89 -39.57 4.27 31.28
CA ILE A 89 -39.06 5.56 31.76
C ILE A 89 -38.18 6.19 30.69
N ASP A 90 -38.48 7.44 30.36
CA ASP A 90 -37.69 8.22 29.40
C ASP A 90 -36.41 8.75 30.05
N VAL A 91 -35.27 8.42 29.45
CA VAL A 91 -33.96 8.96 29.84
C VAL A 91 -33.72 10.26 29.06
N PRO A 92 -33.49 11.38 29.75
CA PRO A 92 -33.30 12.67 29.08
C PRO A 92 -32.02 12.68 28.24
N LYS A 93 -32.02 13.53 27.21
CA LYS A 93 -30.89 13.72 26.29
C LYS A 93 -29.60 14.03 27.03
N GLN A 94 -28.54 13.31 26.67
CA GLN A 94 -27.22 13.48 27.26
C GLN A 94 -26.16 13.68 26.19
N SER A 95 -25.21 14.58 26.43
CA SER A 95 -23.98 14.66 25.66
C SER A 95 -22.92 13.71 26.25
N ALA A 96 -22.27 12.97 25.37
CA ALA A 96 -21.17 12.06 25.70
C ALA A 96 -20.08 12.16 24.61
N ILE A 97 -18.84 11.86 25.00
CA ILE A 97 -17.67 11.92 24.11
C ILE A 97 -17.27 10.47 23.81
N THR A 98 -17.16 10.13 22.53
CA THR A 98 -16.67 8.81 22.09
C THR A 98 -15.16 8.70 22.23
N SER A 99 -14.61 7.49 22.09
CA SER A 99 -13.15 7.27 22.08
C SER A 99 -12.40 8.03 20.97
N ASP A 100 -13.10 8.46 19.91
CA ASP A 100 -12.55 9.28 18.82
C ASP A 100 -12.61 10.79 19.11
N ASN A 101 -12.90 11.19 20.37
CA ASN A 101 -13.08 12.57 20.79
C ASN A 101 -14.23 13.32 20.08
N VAL A 102 -15.24 12.60 19.58
CA VAL A 102 -16.44 13.21 18.99
C VAL A 102 -17.54 13.32 20.04
N THR A 103 -18.13 14.50 20.16
CA THR A 103 -19.31 14.72 21.01
C THR A 103 -20.56 14.23 20.29
N LEU A 104 -21.32 13.35 20.93
CA LEU A 104 -22.61 12.84 20.46
C LEU A 104 -23.67 13.11 21.52
N SER A 105 -24.91 13.36 21.08
CA SER A 105 -26.06 13.47 21.99
C SER A 105 -27.02 12.32 21.78
N ILE A 106 -27.39 11.64 22.88
CA ILE A 106 -28.17 10.40 22.87
C ILE A 106 -29.28 10.50 23.90
N ASP A 107 -30.47 10.02 23.53
CA ASP A 107 -31.58 9.73 24.44
C ASP A 107 -32.06 8.28 24.27
N GLY A 108 -32.84 7.82 25.24
CA GLY A 108 -33.36 6.46 25.23
C GLY A 108 -34.52 6.26 26.18
N VAL A 109 -35.09 5.06 26.12
CA VAL A 109 -36.19 4.59 26.97
C VAL A 109 -35.74 3.34 27.70
N LEU A 110 -36.00 3.32 29.00
CA LEU A 110 -35.63 2.25 29.91
C LEU A 110 -36.89 1.48 30.30
N TYR A 111 -36.89 0.17 30.08
CA TYR A 111 -37.97 -0.74 30.46
C TYR A 111 -37.59 -1.48 31.74
N LEU A 112 -38.38 -1.30 32.79
CA LEU A 112 -38.09 -1.74 34.14
C LEU A 112 -39.23 -2.56 34.72
N ARG A 113 -38.88 -3.47 35.63
CA ARG A 113 -39.83 -4.19 36.47
C ARG A 113 -39.29 -4.35 37.88
N ILE A 114 -40.14 -4.13 38.89
CA ILE A 114 -39.81 -4.41 40.29
C ILE A 114 -39.92 -5.93 40.49
N ILE A 115 -38.82 -6.56 40.93
CA ILE A 115 -38.78 -7.99 41.28
C ILE A 115 -39.00 -8.15 42.78
N ASP A 116 -38.34 -7.32 43.59
CA ASP A 116 -38.42 -7.39 45.05
C ASP A 116 -38.99 -6.07 45.61
N PRO A 117 -40.29 -6.06 46.00
CA PRO A 117 -40.95 -4.89 46.56
C PRO A 117 -40.31 -4.37 47.85
N TYR A 118 -39.70 -5.25 48.66
CA TYR A 118 -39.08 -4.84 49.93
C TYR A 118 -37.84 -3.99 49.66
N LYS A 119 -36.92 -4.49 48.81
CA LYS A 119 -35.72 -3.75 48.42
C LYS A 119 -36.04 -2.47 47.66
N ALA A 120 -37.08 -2.47 46.82
CA ALA A 120 -37.50 -1.27 46.09
C ALA A 120 -38.08 -0.17 47.02
N SER A 121 -38.66 -0.56 48.15
CA SER A 121 -39.27 0.38 49.12
C SER A 121 -38.31 0.90 50.19
N TYR A 122 -37.34 0.09 50.62
CA TYR A 122 -36.40 0.48 51.68
C TYR A 122 -34.95 0.67 51.21
N GLY A 123 -34.59 0.17 50.03
CA GLY A 123 -33.24 0.30 49.49
C GLY A 123 -32.96 1.67 48.87
N VAL A 124 -33.99 2.39 48.42
CA VAL A 124 -33.88 3.72 47.79
C VAL A 124 -35.12 4.55 48.09
N GLU A 125 -34.95 5.86 48.29
CA GLU A 125 -36.06 6.79 48.54
C GLU A 125 -36.98 6.98 47.31
N ASP A 126 -36.38 7.15 46.12
CA ASP A 126 -37.07 7.21 44.83
C ASP A 126 -36.40 6.26 43.80
N PRO A 127 -36.98 5.06 43.58
CA PRO A 127 -36.38 4.04 42.72
C PRO A 127 -36.33 4.47 41.25
N GLU A 128 -37.36 5.20 40.77
CA GLU A 128 -37.46 5.65 39.39
C GLU A 128 -36.40 6.73 39.08
N PHE A 129 -36.20 7.66 40.02
CA PHE A 129 -35.18 8.68 39.88
C PHE A 129 -33.76 8.11 39.95
N ALA A 130 -33.48 7.24 40.93
CA ALA A 130 -32.15 6.67 41.12
C ALA A 130 -31.69 5.85 39.91
N ILE A 131 -32.57 5.02 39.35
CA ILE A 131 -32.23 4.20 38.19
C ILE A 131 -32.11 5.03 36.91
N THR A 132 -32.84 6.14 36.79
CA THR A 132 -32.67 7.08 35.68
C THR A 132 -31.29 7.74 35.74
N GLN A 133 -30.82 8.14 36.92
CA GLN A 133 -29.47 8.70 37.10
C GLN A 133 -28.39 7.66 36.83
N LEU A 134 -28.57 6.43 37.31
CA LEU A 134 -27.67 5.33 37.03
C LEU A 134 -27.57 5.08 35.51
N ALA A 135 -28.72 4.98 34.81
CA ALA A 135 -28.79 4.77 33.37
C ALA A 135 -28.05 5.86 32.58
N GLN A 136 -28.16 7.11 33.01
CA GLN A 136 -27.42 8.24 32.44
C GLN A 136 -25.90 8.05 32.58
N THR A 137 -25.42 7.68 33.77
CA THR A 137 -23.99 7.45 34.00
C THR A 137 -23.43 6.25 33.25
N THR A 138 -24.19 5.13 33.19
CA THR A 138 -23.77 3.93 32.44
C THR A 138 -23.75 4.20 30.93
N MET A 139 -24.73 4.94 30.40
CA MET A 139 -24.74 5.33 28.98
C MET A 139 -23.49 6.10 28.59
N ARG A 140 -23.09 7.12 29.39
CA ARG A 140 -21.87 7.90 29.13
C ARG A 140 -20.60 7.03 29.15
N SER A 141 -20.51 6.11 30.11
CA SER A 141 -19.35 5.25 30.29
C SER A 141 -19.20 4.24 29.14
N GLU A 142 -20.29 3.56 28.75
CA GLU A 142 -20.24 2.60 27.64
C GLU A 142 -19.99 3.27 26.29
N LEU A 143 -20.54 4.48 26.07
CA LEU A 143 -20.28 5.24 24.85
C LEU A 143 -18.81 5.67 24.73
N GLY A 144 -18.18 6.04 25.85
CA GLY A 144 -16.77 6.48 25.86
C GLY A 144 -15.78 5.39 25.46
N LYS A 145 -16.15 4.10 25.59
CA LYS A 145 -15.30 2.97 25.19
C LYS A 145 -15.34 2.67 23.70
N MET A 146 -16.31 3.21 22.96
CA MET A 146 -16.58 2.87 21.57
C MET A 146 -16.22 4.04 20.64
N SER A 147 -15.88 3.72 19.39
CA SER A 147 -15.70 4.72 18.32
C SER A 147 -17.06 5.11 17.74
N MET A 148 -17.15 6.30 17.14
CA MET A 148 -18.38 6.84 16.58
C MET A 148 -19.03 5.89 15.57
N ASP A 149 -18.25 5.36 14.62
CA ASP A 149 -18.74 4.43 13.60
C ASP A 149 -19.27 3.12 14.20
N LYS A 150 -18.62 2.64 15.27
CA LYS A 150 -19.01 1.41 15.95
C LYS A 150 -20.32 1.58 16.71
N VAL A 151 -20.58 2.77 17.26
CA VAL A 151 -21.86 3.11 17.90
C VAL A 151 -23.03 3.00 16.90
N PHE A 152 -22.85 3.44 15.66
CA PHE A 152 -23.89 3.33 14.62
C PHE A 152 -24.06 1.90 14.10
N ARG A 153 -22.96 1.17 13.92
CA ARG A 153 -22.98 -0.19 13.34
C ARG A 153 -23.45 -1.24 14.35
N GLU A 154 -23.09 -1.10 15.61
CA GLU A 154 -23.29 -2.12 16.65
C GLU A 154 -24.27 -1.68 17.74
N ARG A 155 -25.31 -0.92 17.37
CA ARG A 155 -26.30 -0.35 18.31
C ARG A 155 -26.93 -1.39 19.26
N GLU A 156 -27.14 -2.62 18.79
CA GLU A 156 -27.74 -3.69 19.58
C GLU A 156 -26.79 -4.20 20.67
N SER A 157 -25.49 -4.26 20.38
CA SER A 157 -24.47 -4.66 21.36
C SER A 157 -24.34 -3.64 22.50
N LEU A 158 -24.52 -2.35 22.19
CA LEU A 158 -24.52 -1.28 23.18
C LEU A 158 -25.70 -1.44 24.14
N ASN A 159 -26.90 -1.72 23.61
CA ASN A 159 -28.11 -1.93 24.42
C ASN A 159 -27.93 -3.07 25.41
N VAL A 160 -27.39 -4.21 24.98
CA VAL A 160 -27.12 -5.36 25.86
C VAL A 160 -26.12 -4.98 26.96
N SER A 161 -25.02 -4.32 26.59
CA SER A 161 -23.98 -3.90 27.53
C SER A 161 -24.50 -2.91 28.59
N ILE A 162 -25.36 -1.96 28.18
CA ILE A 162 -26.02 -1.01 29.08
C ILE A 162 -26.94 -1.75 30.06
N VAL A 163 -27.80 -2.64 29.57
CA VAL A 163 -28.72 -3.42 30.42
C VAL A 163 -27.96 -4.25 31.45
N ASP A 164 -26.89 -4.93 31.03
CA ASP A 164 -26.05 -5.73 31.93
C ASP A 164 -25.38 -4.87 33.00
N SER A 165 -24.91 -3.68 32.65
CA SER A 165 -24.30 -2.75 33.61
C SER A 165 -25.31 -2.21 34.63
N ILE A 166 -26.53 -1.89 34.19
CA ILE A 166 -27.60 -1.39 35.05
C ILE A 166 -28.06 -2.48 36.00
N ASN A 167 -28.29 -3.70 35.51
CA ASN A 167 -28.76 -4.83 36.33
C ASN A 167 -27.78 -5.21 37.45
N LYS A 168 -26.47 -5.14 37.19
CA LYS A 168 -25.44 -5.37 38.23
C LYS A 168 -25.52 -4.37 39.38
N ALA A 169 -25.91 -3.13 39.10
CA ALA A 169 -26.01 -2.08 40.11
C ALA A 169 -27.43 -1.98 40.73
N SER A 170 -28.48 -2.35 40.00
CA SER A 170 -29.88 -2.25 40.46
C SER A 170 -30.33 -3.44 41.34
N GLU A 171 -29.51 -4.49 41.47
CA GLU A 171 -29.80 -5.66 42.32
C GLU A 171 -30.03 -5.27 43.80
N ALA A 172 -29.28 -4.28 44.30
CA ALA A 172 -29.43 -3.76 45.66
C ALA A 172 -30.81 -3.10 45.90
N TRP A 173 -31.47 -2.66 44.82
CA TRP A 173 -32.74 -1.93 44.85
C TRP A 173 -33.94 -2.81 44.50
N GLY A 174 -33.73 -4.09 44.15
CA GLY A 174 -34.84 -5.00 43.80
C GLY A 174 -35.52 -4.69 42.47
N ILE A 175 -34.88 -3.92 41.59
CA ILE A 175 -35.39 -3.52 40.28
C ILE A 175 -34.58 -4.24 39.20
N ALA A 176 -35.25 -4.79 38.20
CA ALA A 176 -34.62 -5.32 37.00
C ALA A 176 -34.90 -4.44 35.79
N CYS A 177 -33.85 -4.12 35.06
CA CYS A 177 -33.93 -3.59 33.71
C CYS A 177 -34.12 -4.74 32.72
N LEU A 178 -35.24 -4.71 32.00
CA LEU A 178 -35.56 -5.69 30.97
C LEU A 178 -34.90 -5.31 29.65
N ARG A 179 -34.93 -4.00 29.31
CA ARG A 179 -34.37 -3.49 28.06
C ARG A 179 -34.01 -2.01 28.17
N TYR A 180 -32.96 -1.64 27.47
CA TYR A 180 -32.64 -0.26 27.14
C TYR A 180 -32.77 -0.06 25.63
N GLU A 181 -33.51 0.96 25.21
CA GLU A 181 -33.76 1.26 23.80
C GLU A 181 -33.32 2.69 23.49
N ILE A 182 -32.30 2.83 22.63
CA ILE A 182 -31.82 4.13 22.15
C ILE A 182 -32.87 4.72 21.21
N ARG A 183 -33.28 5.97 21.46
CA ARG A 183 -34.30 6.66 20.66
C ARG A 183 -33.67 7.39 19.48
N ASP A 184 -32.73 8.29 19.74
CA ASP A 184 -32.05 9.09 18.71
C ASP A 184 -30.56 9.27 19.07
N ILE A 185 -29.70 9.30 18.04
CA ILE A 185 -28.27 9.60 18.16
C ILE A 185 -27.97 10.78 17.24
N ARG A 186 -27.73 11.95 17.83
CA ARG A 186 -27.47 13.18 17.09
C ARG A 186 -25.99 13.57 17.15
N LEU A 187 -25.40 13.74 15.98
CA LEU A 187 -24.07 14.31 15.80
C LEU A 187 -24.14 15.83 15.59
N PRO A 188 -23.07 16.57 15.92
CA PRO A 188 -22.88 17.95 15.46
C PRO A 188 -22.87 18.03 13.93
N THR A 189 -23.52 19.05 13.37
CA THR A 189 -23.72 19.21 11.91
C THR A 189 -22.41 19.21 11.13
N ARG A 190 -21.35 19.85 11.65
CA ARG A 190 -20.02 19.90 11.01
C ARG A 190 -19.41 18.52 10.78
N VAL A 191 -19.57 17.60 11.74
CA VAL A 191 -19.02 16.24 11.63
C VAL A 191 -19.87 15.40 10.68
N HIS A 192 -21.19 15.58 10.73
CA HIS A 192 -22.11 14.90 9.83
C HIS A 192 -21.84 15.25 8.36
N GLU A 193 -21.67 16.53 8.04
CA GLU A 193 -21.33 17.00 6.69
C GLU A 193 -19.98 16.46 6.21
N ALA A 194 -18.95 16.49 7.08
CA ALA A 194 -17.62 15.96 6.75
C ALA A 194 -17.65 14.44 6.48
N MET A 195 -18.36 13.68 7.31
CA MET A 195 -18.53 12.24 7.14
C MET A 195 -19.32 11.92 5.85
N GLN A 196 -20.36 12.69 5.56
CA GLN A 196 -21.16 12.50 4.34
C GLN A 196 -20.33 12.79 3.09
N MET A 197 -19.53 13.87 3.08
CA MET A 197 -18.61 14.15 1.97
C MET A 197 -17.58 13.03 1.77
N GLN A 198 -17.08 12.43 2.85
CA GLN A 198 -16.15 11.30 2.79
C GLN A 198 -16.79 10.04 2.19
N VAL A 199 -18.00 9.68 2.64
CA VAL A 199 -18.74 8.52 2.13
C VAL A 199 -19.14 8.72 0.67
N GLU A 200 -19.56 9.92 0.29
CA GLU A 200 -19.87 10.27 -1.11
C GLU A 200 -18.62 10.21 -1.99
N ALA A 201 -17.48 10.71 -1.51
CA ALA A 201 -16.20 10.62 -2.21
C ALA A 201 -15.76 9.15 -2.40
N GLU A 202 -15.94 8.30 -1.38
CA GLU A 202 -15.60 6.88 -1.48
C GLU A 202 -16.55 6.13 -2.44
N ARG A 203 -17.86 6.43 -2.40
CA ARG A 203 -18.83 5.90 -3.37
C ARG A 203 -18.47 6.31 -4.79
N ARG A 204 -18.09 7.57 -5.01
CA ARG A 204 -17.62 8.05 -6.33
C ARG A 204 -16.34 7.36 -6.78
N LYS A 205 -15.37 7.14 -5.88
CA LYS A 205 -14.13 6.39 -6.20
C LYS A 205 -14.44 4.95 -6.61
N ARG A 206 -15.31 4.25 -5.87
CA ARG A 206 -15.70 2.88 -6.20
C ARG A 206 -16.47 2.81 -7.52
N ALA A 207 -17.36 3.76 -7.77
CA ALA A 207 -18.08 3.86 -9.05
C ALA A 207 -17.12 4.08 -10.23
N ALA A 208 -16.14 4.98 -10.09
CA ALA A 208 -15.14 5.24 -11.13
C ALA A 208 -14.23 4.03 -11.42
N ILE A 209 -13.87 3.26 -10.39
CA ILE A 209 -13.09 2.02 -10.56
C ILE A 209 -13.91 0.98 -11.31
N LEU A 210 -15.16 0.75 -10.90
CA LEU A 210 -16.08 -0.18 -11.57
C LEU A 210 -16.34 0.21 -13.03
N GLU A 211 -16.50 1.51 -13.31
CA GLU A 211 -16.66 2.01 -14.67
C GLU A 211 -15.40 1.77 -15.51
N SER A 212 -14.21 2.02 -14.95
CA SER A 212 -12.95 1.74 -15.63
C SER A 212 -12.71 0.25 -15.87
N GLU A 213 -13.13 -0.61 -14.94
CA GLU A 213 -13.03 -2.06 -15.10
C GLU A 213 -14.02 -2.56 -16.16
N GLY A 214 -15.25 -2.04 -16.18
CA GLY A 214 -16.26 -2.35 -17.19
C GLY A 214 -15.83 -1.94 -18.61
N VAL A 215 -15.25 -0.75 -18.78
CA VAL A 215 -14.71 -0.29 -20.08
C VAL A 215 -13.58 -1.21 -20.54
N ARG A 216 -12.66 -1.58 -19.64
CA ARG A 216 -11.55 -2.49 -19.95
C ARG A 216 -12.06 -3.88 -20.37
N GLU A 217 -13.02 -4.45 -19.66
CA GLU A 217 -13.59 -5.76 -20.03
C GLU A 217 -14.33 -5.71 -21.37
N ALA A 218 -15.05 -4.61 -21.65
CA ALA A 218 -15.71 -4.40 -22.93
C ALA A 218 -14.70 -4.36 -24.10
N GLU A 219 -13.59 -3.63 -23.95
CA GLU A 219 -12.54 -3.56 -24.98
C GLU A 219 -11.86 -4.92 -25.22
N ILE A 220 -11.61 -5.69 -24.16
CA ILE A 220 -11.05 -7.04 -24.27
C ILE A 220 -12.01 -7.95 -25.04
N ASN A 221 -13.31 -7.92 -24.72
CA ASN A 221 -14.31 -8.72 -25.41
C ASN A 221 -14.44 -8.36 -26.89
N ILE A 222 -14.36 -7.07 -27.24
CA ILE A 222 -14.35 -6.61 -28.63
C ILE A 222 -13.08 -7.12 -29.36
N ALA A 223 -11.91 -7.05 -28.71
CA ALA A 223 -10.66 -7.52 -29.29
C ALA A 223 -10.65 -9.04 -29.50
N GLU A 224 -11.15 -9.82 -28.54
CA GLU A 224 -11.30 -11.26 -28.65
C GLU A 224 -12.31 -11.66 -29.74
N GLY A 225 -13.43 -10.95 -29.84
CA GLY A 225 -14.41 -11.15 -30.92
C GLY A 225 -13.79 -10.94 -32.30
N LYS A 226 -13.04 -9.83 -32.49
CA LYS A 226 -12.30 -9.56 -33.74
C LYS A 226 -11.23 -10.62 -34.04
N ARG A 227 -10.60 -11.19 -33.00
CA ARG A 227 -9.61 -12.26 -33.16
C ARG A 227 -10.28 -13.56 -33.62
N LYS A 228 -11.37 -13.98 -32.95
CA LYS A 228 -12.12 -15.19 -33.30
C LYS A 228 -12.73 -15.09 -34.71
N SER A 229 -13.28 -13.93 -35.07
CA SER A 229 -13.80 -13.68 -36.42
C SER A 229 -12.73 -13.85 -37.51
N ARG A 230 -11.52 -13.32 -37.30
CA ARG A 230 -10.41 -13.48 -38.25
C ARG A 230 -9.92 -14.93 -38.39
N ILE A 231 -9.87 -15.67 -37.28
CA ILE A 231 -9.48 -17.08 -37.30
C ILE A 231 -10.50 -17.90 -38.10
N LEU A 232 -11.79 -17.71 -37.81
CA LEU A 232 -12.87 -18.41 -38.52
C LEU A 232 -12.91 -18.05 -40.01
N ALA A 233 -12.64 -16.80 -40.38
CA ALA A 233 -12.54 -16.39 -41.78
C ALA A 233 -11.38 -17.10 -42.50
N SER A 234 -10.19 -17.16 -41.88
CA SER A 234 -9.03 -17.86 -42.45
C SER A 234 -9.25 -19.37 -42.55
N GLU A 235 -9.95 -19.97 -41.59
CA GLU A 235 -10.31 -21.38 -41.59
C GLU A 235 -11.35 -21.70 -42.67
N ALA A 236 -12.34 -20.82 -42.87
CA ALA A 236 -13.32 -20.94 -43.95
C ALA A 236 -12.67 -20.86 -45.34
N GLU A 237 -11.78 -19.89 -45.58
CA GLU A 237 -11.03 -19.78 -46.85
C GLU A 237 -10.19 -21.04 -47.10
N ARG A 238 -9.49 -21.53 -46.07
CA ARG A 238 -8.72 -22.79 -46.17
C ARG A 238 -9.62 -23.95 -46.58
N GLN A 239 -10.79 -24.08 -45.96
CA GLN A 239 -11.72 -25.17 -46.25
C GLN A 239 -12.32 -25.05 -47.65
N GLU A 240 -12.63 -23.84 -48.11
CA GLU A 240 -13.11 -23.57 -49.46
C GLU A 240 -12.08 -24.01 -50.51
N HIS A 241 -10.81 -23.66 -50.32
CA HIS A 241 -9.73 -24.10 -51.22
C HIS A 241 -9.57 -25.62 -51.27
N ILE A 242 -9.66 -26.31 -50.12
CA ILE A 242 -9.62 -27.77 -50.06
C ILE A 242 -10.80 -28.38 -50.83
N ASN A 243 -12.01 -27.87 -50.60
CA ASN A 243 -13.21 -28.37 -51.26
C ASN A 243 -13.13 -28.17 -52.78
N LYS A 244 -12.68 -27.00 -53.23
CA LYS A 244 -12.49 -26.72 -54.67
C LYS A 244 -11.46 -27.64 -55.30
N ALA A 245 -10.28 -27.80 -54.69
CA ALA A 245 -9.24 -28.70 -55.17
C ALA A 245 -9.71 -30.17 -55.20
N SER A 246 -10.48 -30.60 -54.19
CA SER A 246 -11.06 -31.94 -54.16
C SER A 246 -12.11 -32.17 -55.24
N GLY A 247 -12.94 -31.16 -55.54
CA GLY A 247 -13.94 -31.21 -56.60
C GLY A 247 -13.31 -31.28 -57.98
N GLU A 248 -12.26 -30.48 -58.21
CA GLU A 248 -11.46 -30.52 -59.44
C GLU A 248 -10.75 -31.87 -59.62
N ALA A 249 -10.14 -32.41 -58.56
CA ALA A 249 -9.51 -33.73 -58.59
C ALA A 249 -10.52 -34.84 -58.93
N ALA A 250 -11.71 -34.83 -58.31
CA ALA A 250 -12.77 -35.79 -58.59
C ALA A 250 -13.28 -35.69 -60.04
N ALA A 251 -13.42 -34.48 -60.57
CA ALA A 251 -13.82 -34.26 -61.96
C ALA A 251 -12.77 -34.81 -62.95
N ILE A 252 -11.49 -34.59 -62.68
CA ILE A 252 -10.39 -35.13 -63.51
C ILE A 252 -10.40 -36.66 -63.48
N ILE A 253 -10.59 -37.28 -62.31
CA ILE A 253 -10.68 -38.74 -62.17
C ILE A 253 -11.85 -39.29 -62.99
N ALA A 254 -13.03 -38.66 -62.91
CA ALA A 254 -14.21 -39.09 -63.67
C ALA A 254 -13.98 -39.01 -65.19
N VAL A 255 -13.32 -37.95 -65.68
CA VAL A 255 -12.95 -37.81 -67.10
C VAL A 255 -11.89 -38.83 -67.50
N ALA A 256 -10.89 -39.05 -66.65
CA ALA A 256 -9.84 -40.04 -66.89
C ALA A 256 -10.42 -41.46 -66.95
N ASP A 257 -11.36 -41.81 -66.08
CA ASP A 257 -12.07 -43.10 -66.09
C ASP A 257 -12.93 -43.27 -67.34
N ALA A 258 -13.65 -42.21 -67.76
CA ALA A 258 -14.43 -42.25 -69.00
C ALA A 258 -13.52 -42.45 -70.23
N ARG A 259 -12.37 -41.77 -70.26
CA ARG A 259 -11.34 -41.95 -71.31
C ARG A 259 -10.67 -43.32 -71.24
N ALA A 260 -10.41 -43.84 -70.05
CA ALA A 260 -9.84 -45.18 -69.88
C ALA A 260 -10.82 -46.24 -70.39
N ARG A 261 -12.12 -46.10 -70.10
CA ARG A 261 -13.16 -47.00 -70.64
C ARG A 261 -13.27 -46.90 -72.16
N SER A 262 -13.22 -45.70 -72.72
CA SER A 262 -13.28 -45.52 -74.19
C SER A 262 -12.03 -46.08 -74.88
N LEU A 263 -10.83 -45.83 -74.32
CA LEU A 263 -9.58 -46.40 -74.80
C LEU A 263 -9.54 -47.90 -74.64
N LEU A 264 -10.08 -48.48 -73.57
CA LEU A 264 -10.21 -49.93 -73.42
C LEU A 264 -11.17 -50.52 -74.45
N ALA A 265 -12.26 -49.84 -74.78
CA ALA A 265 -13.16 -50.26 -75.85
C ALA A 265 -12.46 -50.24 -77.22
N ILE A 266 -11.68 -49.19 -77.50
CA ILE A 266 -10.86 -49.06 -78.71
C ILE A 266 -9.70 -50.08 -78.71
N ALA A 267 -9.05 -50.32 -77.58
CA ALA A 267 -7.98 -51.30 -77.44
C ALA A 267 -8.53 -52.71 -77.58
N LYS A 268 -9.75 -52.99 -77.10
CA LYS A 268 -10.41 -54.28 -77.29
C LYS A 268 -10.75 -54.51 -78.76
N SER A 269 -11.21 -53.49 -79.49
CA SER A 269 -11.42 -53.58 -80.93
C SER A 269 -10.12 -53.66 -81.75
N LEU A 270 -9.04 -53.00 -81.30
CA LEU A 270 -7.71 -53.04 -81.94
C LEU A 270 -6.88 -54.29 -81.59
N SER A 271 -7.06 -54.86 -80.40
CA SER A 271 -6.38 -56.11 -79.97
C SER A 271 -6.83 -57.33 -80.78
N HIS A 272 -7.96 -57.23 -81.48
CA HIS A 272 -8.38 -58.20 -82.50
C HIS A 272 -7.60 -58.05 -83.81
N LEU A 273 -6.86 -56.95 -84.02
CA LEU A 273 -6.28 -56.60 -85.31
C LEU A 273 -4.76 -56.68 -85.40
N MET A 274 -3.97 -56.50 -84.33
CA MET A 274 -2.50 -56.57 -84.46
C MET A 274 -1.80 -57.01 -83.17
N PHE A 275 -1.16 -58.18 -83.22
CA PHE A 275 -0.20 -58.66 -82.23
C PHE A 275 1.16 -58.78 -82.92
N GLN A 276 2.15 -57.95 -82.57
CA GLN A 276 3.57 -58.31 -82.66
C GLN A 276 4.39 -57.57 -81.59
N SER A 277 5.38 -58.30 -81.08
CA SER A 277 6.10 -58.12 -79.82
C SER A 277 7.56 -57.76 -80.07
N GLU A 278 8.02 -56.54 -79.75
CA GLU A 278 9.47 -56.24 -79.86
C GLU A 278 10.01 -55.08 -78.98
N TYR A 279 9.27 -54.54 -78.00
CA TYR A 279 9.69 -53.31 -77.31
C TYR A 279 10.46 -53.48 -75.99
N GLN A 280 10.88 -54.69 -75.59
CA GLN A 280 11.25 -54.98 -74.19
C GLN A 280 12.76 -55.18 -73.88
N GLN A 281 13.70 -54.64 -74.68
CA GLN A 281 15.14 -54.96 -74.51
C GLN A 281 16.15 -53.80 -74.51
N ARG A 282 15.79 -52.57 -74.13
CA ARG A 282 16.81 -51.54 -73.89
C ARG A 282 16.51 -50.70 -72.66
N LEU A 283 17.14 -51.03 -71.53
CA LEU A 283 17.57 -50.06 -70.51
C LEU A 283 18.63 -50.71 -69.59
N LEU A 284 19.77 -50.00 -69.45
CA LEU A 284 20.98 -50.21 -68.62
C LEU A 284 22.16 -50.92 -69.32
N PRO A 285 23.32 -50.24 -69.49
CA PRO A 285 24.30 -50.13 -68.39
C PRO A 285 25.15 -48.83 -68.35
N GLY A 286 25.81 -48.54 -67.21
CA GLY A 286 26.98 -47.64 -67.18
C GLY A 286 27.30 -46.95 -65.84
N VAL A 287 27.99 -47.62 -64.92
CA VAL A 287 28.75 -46.99 -63.81
C VAL A 287 30.13 -47.62 -63.77
N ALA A 288 31.14 -46.92 -64.30
CA ALA A 288 32.54 -47.00 -63.87
C ALA A 288 33.39 -46.04 -64.71
N GLY A 289 34.06 -45.09 -64.05
CA GLY A 289 35.24 -44.40 -64.58
C GLY A 289 34.98 -43.02 -65.17
N GLY A 290 35.15 -41.98 -64.36
CA GLY A 290 35.27 -40.61 -64.85
C GLY A 290 35.31 -39.61 -63.69
N LYS A 291 36.46 -38.93 -63.56
CA LYS A 291 36.74 -37.66 -62.85
C LYS A 291 35.80 -37.29 -61.68
N ARG A 292 36.35 -37.18 -60.46
CA ARG A 292 35.69 -36.47 -59.35
C ARG A 292 35.30 -35.07 -59.83
N GLU A 293 34.06 -34.92 -60.25
CA GLU A 293 33.40 -33.63 -60.26
C GLU A 293 33.41 -33.15 -58.81
N ASP A 294 33.89 -31.93 -58.60
CA ASP A 294 33.68 -31.21 -57.36
C ASP A 294 32.17 -31.04 -57.20
N LEU A 295 31.52 -32.05 -56.64
CA LEU A 295 30.15 -31.97 -56.18
C LEU A 295 30.13 -30.81 -55.17
N ASP A 296 29.37 -29.76 -55.47
CA ASP A 296 29.17 -28.63 -54.57
C ASP A 296 28.34 -29.13 -53.36
N LEU A 297 29.03 -29.77 -52.41
CA LEU A 297 28.45 -30.38 -51.21
C LEU A 297 27.92 -29.35 -50.21
N ARG A 298 27.88 -28.05 -50.57
CA ARG A 298 27.24 -26.99 -49.77
C ARG A 298 25.77 -27.30 -49.44
N CYS A 299 25.11 -28.06 -50.30
CA CYS A 299 23.70 -28.44 -50.15
C CYS A 299 23.50 -29.75 -49.35
N ILE A 300 24.58 -30.45 -48.97
CA ILE A 300 24.51 -31.72 -48.25
C ILE A 300 25.24 -31.55 -46.92
N PRO A 301 24.53 -31.13 -45.86
CA PRO A 301 25.17 -30.87 -44.59
C PRO A 301 25.55 -32.20 -43.90
N THR A 302 26.68 -32.19 -43.20
CA THR A 302 27.24 -33.38 -42.56
C THR A 302 26.34 -33.86 -41.42
N ARG A 303 26.12 -35.18 -41.33
CA ARG A 303 25.35 -35.80 -40.23
C ARG A 303 26.20 -36.17 -39.01
N ALA A 304 27.52 -36.08 -39.12
CA ALA A 304 28.45 -36.42 -38.04
C ALA A 304 28.54 -35.25 -37.05
N GLY A 305 28.16 -35.47 -35.79
CA GLY A 305 28.22 -34.46 -34.72
C GLY A 305 27.11 -33.39 -34.75
N ASN A 306 26.28 -33.35 -35.79
CA ASN A 306 25.17 -32.40 -35.93
C ASN A 306 23.87 -32.96 -35.33
N HIS A 307 23.40 -32.34 -34.25
CA HIS A 307 22.12 -32.67 -33.60
C HIS A 307 20.94 -31.94 -34.27
N TRP A 308 20.58 -32.38 -35.48
CA TRP A 308 19.55 -31.75 -36.33
C TRP A 308 18.22 -31.50 -35.60
N ASN A 309 17.70 -32.47 -34.85
CA ASN A 309 16.44 -32.33 -34.12
C ASN A 309 16.50 -31.24 -33.04
N ARG A 310 17.62 -31.17 -32.30
CA ARG A 310 17.85 -30.15 -31.26
C ARG A 310 17.95 -28.76 -31.87
N ASN A 311 18.81 -28.62 -32.87
CA ASN A 311 19.12 -27.34 -33.50
C ASN A 311 17.91 -26.79 -34.28
N PHE A 312 17.05 -27.66 -34.81
CA PHE A 312 15.82 -27.27 -35.50
C PHE A 312 14.71 -26.82 -34.54
N VAL A 313 14.54 -27.50 -33.39
CA VAL A 313 13.53 -27.12 -32.37
C VAL A 313 13.88 -25.78 -31.71
N ASN A 314 15.17 -25.51 -31.50
CA ASN A 314 15.67 -24.26 -30.93
C ASN A 314 15.86 -23.13 -31.97
N ALA A 315 15.49 -23.36 -33.23
CA ALA A 315 15.60 -22.34 -34.28
C ALA A 315 14.69 -21.14 -33.98
N PRO A 316 15.11 -19.89 -34.29
CA PRO A 316 14.48 -18.64 -33.83
C PRO A 316 13.07 -18.34 -34.38
N GLY A 317 12.36 -19.34 -34.93
CA GLY A 317 10.99 -19.22 -35.42
C GLY A 317 9.89 -19.86 -34.55
N ASN A 318 10.23 -20.72 -33.57
CA ASN A 318 9.23 -21.59 -32.92
C ASN A 318 9.02 -21.44 -31.41
N SER A 319 9.75 -20.55 -30.71
CA SER A 319 9.53 -20.34 -29.27
C SER A 319 9.41 -18.86 -28.92
N SER A 320 8.18 -18.41 -28.65
CA SER A 320 7.94 -17.26 -27.80
C SER A 320 8.28 -17.65 -26.36
N VAL A 321 9.04 -16.79 -25.66
CA VAL A 321 9.45 -16.89 -24.25
C VAL A 321 10.82 -17.56 -24.05
N CYS A 322 11.87 -16.73 -24.09
CA CYS A 322 13.17 -17.05 -23.51
C CYS A 322 13.20 -16.50 -22.08
N GLU A 323 12.86 -17.32 -21.08
CA GLU A 323 13.18 -16.98 -19.70
C GLU A 323 14.68 -17.24 -19.47
N SER A 324 15.46 -16.17 -19.40
CA SER A 324 16.88 -16.17 -19.02
C SER A 324 17.02 -16.44 -17.52
N SER A 325 16.72 -17.67 -17.11
CA SER A 325 16.84 -18.17 -15.75
C SER A 325 18.08 -19.04 -15.63
N VAL A 326 18.76 -18.99 -14.49
CA VAL A 326 19.88 -19.91 -14.17
C VAL A 326 19.45 -21.36 -14.34
N TYR A 327 18.21 -21.68 -13.97
CA TYR A 327 17.65 -23.01 -14.13
C TYR A 327 17.52 -23.44 -15.60
N SER A 328 17.12 -22.52 -16.49
CA SER A 328 17.01 -22.83 -17.92
C SER A 328 18.38 -23.00 -18.57
N CYS A 329 19.37 -22.15 -18.25
CA CYS A 329 20.73 -22.34 -18.78
C CYS A 329 21.39 -23.61 -18.18
N LEU A 330 21.09 -24.01 -16.93
CA LEU A 330 21.52 -25.31 -16.36
C LEU A 330 20.88 -26.50 -17.10
N LEU A 331 19.56 -26.46 -17.35
CA LEU A 331 18.88 -27.49 -18.13
C LEU A 331 19.45 -27.61 -19.54
N ARG A 332 19.73 -26.48 -20.19
CA ARG A 332 20.36 -26.45 -21.52
C ARG A 332 21.76 -27.05 -21.49
N ASN A 333 22.54 -26.80 -20.43
CA ASN A 333 23.85 -27.44 -20.29
C ASN A 333 23.75 -28.96 -20.06
N GLU A 334 22.83 -29.43 -19.23
CA GLU A 334 22.77 -30.85 -18.86
C GLU A 334 22.00 -31.73 -19.86
N PHE A 335 20.98 -31.18 -20.54
CA PHE A 335 20.16 -31.92 -21.49
C PHE A 335 20.48 -31.62 -22.96
N LEU A 336 21.06 -30.45 -23.24
CA LEU A 336 21.31 -29.98 -24.61
C LEU A 336 22.80 -29.74 -24.90
N ASP A 337 23.71 -29.95 -23.95
CA ASP A 337 25.18 -29.77 -24.08
C ASP A 337 25.60 -28.39 -24.62
N GLU A 338 24.88 -27.32 -24.27
CA GLU A 338 25.12 -25.95 -24.79
C GLU A 338 26.33 -25.23 -24.18
N ASN A 339 27.05 -25.84 -23.22
CA ASN A 339 28.28 -25.32 -22.60
C ASN A 339 28.23 -23.84 -22.16
N ILE A 340 27.09 -23.40 -21.63
CA ILE A 340 26.86 -22.04 -21.14
C ILE A 340 27.61 -21.85 -19.82
N THR A 341 28.59 -20.96 -19.81
CA THR A 341 29.44 -20.67 -18.64
C THR A 341 29.09 -19.35 -17.94
N SER A 342 28.32 -18.47 -18.58
CA SER A 342 27.85 -17.20 -18.03
C SER A 342 26.41 -16.90 -18.48
N LEU A 343 25.64 -16.18 -17.65
CA LEU A 343 24.27 -15.74 -17.99
C LEU A 343 24.25 -14.70 -19.13
N GLU A 344 25.31 -13.91 -19.28
CA GLU A 344 25.44 -12.94 -20.37
C GLU A 344 25.62 -13.65 -21.73
N ASN A 345 26.31 -14.80 -21.75
CA ASN A 345 26.47 -15.64 -22.96
C ASN A 345 25.20 -16.42 -23.33
N CYS A 346 24.20 -16.49 -22.44
CA CYS A 346 22.94 -17.20 -22.71
C CYS A 346 22.14 -16.48 -23.83
N GLU A 347 22.32 -15.14 -24.00
CA GLU A 347 21.78 -14.38 -25.14
C GLU A 347 22.61 -14.51 -26.43
N GLU A 348 23.95 -14.55 -26.33
CA GLU A 348 24.85 -14.73 -27.49
C GLU A 348 24.78 -16.14 -28.10
N SER A 349 24.48 -17.16 -27.29
CA SER A 349 24.30 -18.54 -27.77
C SER A 349 23.20 -18.65 -28.85
N VAL A 350 22.21 -17.75 -28.84
CA VAL A 350 21.16 -17.69 -29.87
C VAL A 350 21.73 -17.22 -31.22
N GLN A 351 22.76 -16.37 -31.23
CA GLN A 351 23.43 -15.93 -32.46
C GLN A 351 24.38 -17.00 -33.02
N VAL A 352 24.97 -17.84 -32.17
CA VAL A 352 25.87 -18.93 -32.60
C VAL A 352 25.12 -20.02 -33.38
N HIS A 353 23.81 -20.20 -33.17
CA HIS A 353 23.04 -21.24 -33.88
C HIS A 353 22.53 -20.82 -35.26
N GLY A 354 22.70 -19.55 -35.64
CA GLY A 354 22.61 -19.09 -37.05
C GLY A 354 23.95 -19.14 -37.79
N GLN A 355 25.04 -19.40 -37.07
CA GLN A 355 26.37 -19.63 -37.60
C GLN A 355 26.77 -21.06 -37.27
N THR A 356 26.20 -22.04 -38.01
CA THR A 356 27.08 -23.12 -38.43
C THR A 356 28.23 -22.43 -39.16
N ASP A 357 29.38 -22.38 -38.50
CA ASP A 357 30.60 -21.75 -39.00
C ASP A 357 31.17 -22.48 -40.25
N ASP A 358 30.37 -23.37 -40.84
CA ASP A 358 30.59 -24.10 -42.08
C ASP A 358 30.66 -23.19 -43.32
N PHE A 359 30.17 -21.94 -43.25
CA PHE A 359 30.01 -21.11 -44.46
C PHE A 359 30.76 -19.77 -44.49
N ARG A 360 31.49 -19.35 -43.45
CA ARG A 360 32.19 -18.03 -43.47
C ARG A 360 33.64 -18.02 -43.02
N ASN A 361 34.14 -18.99 -42.26
CA ASN A 361 35.52 -18.98 -41.80
C ASN A 361 36.48 -19.69 -42.77
N ARG A 362 37.12 -18.91 -43.67
CA ARG A 362 38.13 -19.40 -44.65
C ARG A 362 39.43 -19.98 -44.06
N HIS A 363 39.60 -19.99 -42.74
CA HIS A 363 40.92 -20.24 -42.12
C HIS A 363 41.04 -21.51 -41.27
N ASN A 364 40.01 -22.34 -41.11
CA ASN A 364 40.16 -23.65 -40.48
C ASN A 364 39.94 -24.79 -41.49
N ARG A 365 40.97 -25.61 -41.66
CA ARG A 365 41.08 -26.69 -42.64
C ARG A 365 39.91 -27.68 -42.54
N ILE A 366 39.24 -27.87 -43.67
CA ILE A 366 38.00 -28.64 -43.87
C ILE A 366 38.23 -30.17 -43.94
N PHE A 367 39.47 -30.65 -43.91
CA PHE A 367 39.80 -32.08 -43.83
C PHE A 367 40.73 -32.37 -42.66
N GLY A 368 40.21 -32.21 -41.44
CA GLY A 368 40.80 -32.76 -40.23
C GLY A 368 39.99 -33.98 -39.80
N PHE A 369 40.65 -35.14 -39.67
CA PHE A 369 40.12 -36.23 -38.86
C PHE A 369 39.69 -35.67 -37.51
N ALA A 370 38.51 -36.07 -37.02
CA ALA A 370 38.05 -35.74 -35.69
C ALA A 370 39.18 -36.04 -34.69
N SER A 371 39.80 -35.00 -34.13
CA SER A 371 40.72 -35.18 -33.02
C SER A 371 39.91 -35.83 -31.90
N GLY A 372 40.38 -37.00 -31.47
CA GLY A 372 39.67 -37.94 -30.61
C GLY A 372 39.26 -37.39 -29.25
N SER A 373 38.21 -36.57 -29.23
CA SER A 373 37.32 -36.45 -28.09
C SER A 373 35.96 -36.90 -28.56
N SER A 374 35.68 -38.19 -28.39
CA SER A 374 34.30 -38.63 -28.26
C SER A 374 33.64 -37.70 -27.23
N PRO A 375 32.48 -37.07 -27.51
CA PRO A 375 31.75 -36.41 -26.44
C PRO A 375 31.55 -37.46 -25.35
N PRO A 376 31.85 -37.16 -24.08
CA PRO A 376 31.71 -38.16 -23.04
C PRO A 376 30.24 -38.59 -23.06
N VAL A 377 30.00 -39.88 -23.35
CA VAL A 377 28.69 -40.48 -23.13
C VAL A 377 28.44 -40.39 -21.64
N ARG A 378 27.71 -39.36 -21.22
CA ARG A 378 27.42 -39.12 -19.83
C ARG A 378 26.35 -40.10 -19.39
N THR A 379 26.69 -40.91 -18.41
CA THR A 379 25.70 -41.65 -17.63
C THR A 379 24.77 -40.65 -16.98
N PRO A 380 23.43 -40.79 -17.12
CA PRO A 380 22.53 -39.89 -16.46
C PRO A 380 22.69 -40.10 -14.95
N PHE A 381 22.72 -39.00 -14.18
CA PHE A 381 22.55 -38.95 -12.73
C PHE A 381 23.77 -39.00 -11.78
N VAL A 382 25.03 -38.80 -12.19
CA VAL A 382 26.13 -38.78 -11.19
C VAL A 382 26.91 -37.47 -11.07
N ASN A 383 27.17 -36.68 -12.12
CA ASN A 383 27.88 -35.41 -11.98
C ASN A 383 27.37 -34.33 -12.94
N ILE A 384 27.07 -33.15 -12.40
CA ILE A 384 26.72 -31.93 -13.14
C ILE A 384 27.92 -31.52 -14.02
N SER A 385 27.69 -31.01 -15.24
CA SER A 385 28.75 -30.52 -16.14
C SER A 385 29.68 -29.48 -15.52
N GLU A 386 30.94 -29.44 -15.98
CA GLU A 386 31.91 -28.44 -15.55
C GLU A 386 31.42 -27.01 -15.85
N SER A 387 30.72 -26.81 -16.97
CA SER A 387 30.09 -25.53 -17.35
C SER A 387 29.01 -25.13 -16.36
N SER A 388 28.12 -26.05 -15.98
CA SER A 388 27.11 -25.84 -14.92
C SER A 388 27.71 -25.69 -13.52
N GLN A 389 28.78 -26.40 -13.18
CA GLN A 389 29.51 -26.22 -11.92
C GLN A 389 30.14 -24.83 -11.84
N ARG A 390 30.73 -24.34 -12.94
CA ARG A 390 31.21 -22.97 -13.05
C ARG A 390 30.05 -21.98 -12.91
N LEU A 391 28.91 -22.23 -13.56
CA LEU A 391 27.71 -21.39 -13.47
C LEU A 391 27.18 -21.31 -12.02
N LEU A 392 27.15 -22.42 -11.29
CA LEU A 392 26.79 -22.47 -9.87
C LEU A 392 27.84 -21.83 -8.96
N SER A 393 29.13 -21.91 -9.32
CA SER A 393 30.22 -21.32 -8.53
C SER A 393 30.22 -19.78 -8.54
N ILE A 394 29.63 -19.16 -9.57
CA ILE A 394 29.47 -17.69 -9.68
C ILE A 394 28.61 -17.13 -8.53
N PHE A 395 27.73 -17.94 -7.94
CA PHE A 395 26.75 -17.50 -6.93
C PHE A 395 27.25 -17.52 -5.47
N LYS A 396 28.55 -17.64 -5.21
CA LYS A 396 29.08 -17.53 -3.83
C LYS A 396 28.91 -16.14 -3.19
N ARG A 397 28.54 -15.11 -3.95
CA ARG A 397 28.18 -13.79 -3.40
C ARG A 397 26.66 -13.70 -3.24
N PRO A 398 26.12 -13.51 -2.03
CA PRO A 398 24.68 -13.33 -1.86
C PRO A 398 24.24 -12.08 -2.65
N VAL A 399 23.34 -12.26 -3.61
CA VAL A 399 22.74 -11.14 -4.34
C VAL A 399 21.85 -10.39 -3.36
N ARG A 400 22.24 -9.15 -3.03
CA ARG A 400 21.46 -8.24 -2.18
C ARG A 400 20.05 -8.09 -2.77
N ARG A 401 19.04 -8.62 -2.10
CA ARG A 401 17.62 -8.46 -2.48
C ARG A 401 17.08 -7.17 -1.87
N LEU A 402 16.63 -6.25 -2.71
CA LEU A 402 15.95 -5.04 -2.27
C LEU A 402 14.45 -5.32 -2.10
N PRO A 403 13.83 -4.90 -0.98
CA PRO A 403 12.39 -5.04 -0.80
C PRO A 403 11.65 -4.19 -1.85
N ARG A 404 10.65 -4.77 -2.49
CA ARG A 404 9.82 -4.07 -3.49
C ARG A 404 8.64 -3.31 -2.90
N ARG A 405 8.30 -3.57 -1.64
CA ARG A 405 7.21 -2.90 -0.91
C ARG A 405 7.81 -1.90 0.08
N PRO A 406 7.18 -0.73 0.29
CA PRO A 406 7.62 0.20 1.32
C PRO A 406 7.48 -0.45 2.70
N TYR A 407 8.42 -0.13 3.59
CA TYR A 407 8.38 -0.65 4.97
C TYR A 407 7.31 0.07 5.80
N LYS A 408 7.09 1.36 5.55
CA LYS A 408 6.13 2.23 6.22
C LYS A 408 5.59 3.27 5.25
N ILE A 409 4.32 3.59 5.40
CA ILE A 409 3.61 4.63 4.66
C ILE A 409 3.08 5.60 5.71
N LEU A 410 3.34 6.89 5.52
CA LEU A 410 2.82 7.96 6.36
C LEU A 410 1.81 8.76 5.53
N ASP A 411 0.70 9.14 6.16
CA ASP A 411 -0.28 9.99 5.50
C ASP A 411 0.27 11.42 5.39
N ALA A 412 0.15 12.00 4.19
CA ALA A 412 0.58 13.34 3.87
C ALA A 412 -0.59 14.13 3.26
N PRO A 413 -1.61 14.48 4.07
CA PRO A 413 -2.74 15.28 3.60
C PRO A 413 -2.25 16.66 3.14
N GLU A 414 -2.84 17.22 2.09
CA GLU A 414 -2.52 18.57 1.58
C GLU A 414 -1.07 18.78 1.11
N LEU A 415 -0.32 17.70 0.89
CA LEU A 415 0.99 17.77 0.23
C LEU A 415 0.81 18.34 -1.19
N GLN A 416 1.51 19.43 -1.48
CA GLN A 416 1.31 20.15 -2.74
C GLN A 416 1.91 19.38 -3.91
N ASP A 417 1.10 19.13 -4.95
CA ASP A 417 1.55 18.54 -6.21
C ASP A 417 2.16 19.58 -7.15
N ASP A 418 3.26 20.21 -6.72
CA ASP A 418 4.04 21.15 -7.53
C ASP A 418 5.49 20.66 -7.68
N PHE A 419 5.91 20.47 -8.94
CA PHE A 419 7.24 19.99 -9.29
C PHE A 419 8.35 20.91 -8.75
N TYR A 420 8.13 22.22 -8.65
CA TYR A 420 9.19 23.15 -8.29
C TYR A 420 9.51 23.14 -6.79
N LEU A 421 8.61 22.65 -5.93
CA LEU A 421 8.74 22.73 -4.47
C LEU A 421 9.60 21.61 -3.86
N ASN A 422 10.25 21.87 -2.74
CA ASN A 422 11.10 20.91 -2.03
C ASN A 422 10.60 20.74 -0.59
N LEU A 423 9.54 19.97 -0.39
CA LEU A 423 8.73 19.99 0.84
C LEU A 423 9.17 19.00 1.92
N ILE A 424 10.14 18.13 1.63
CA ILE A 424 10.54 17.03 2.52
C ILE A 424 12.05 17.04 2.70
N ASP A 425 12.49 16.98 3.95
CA ASP A 425 13.89 16.75 4.28
C ASP A 425 14.04 15.92 5.57
N TRP A 426 15.14 15.17 5.65
CA TRP A 426 15.41 14.23 6.73
C TRP A 426 16.63 14.68 7.55
N SER A 427 16.43 14.88 8.86
CA SER A 427 17.46 15.33 9.79
C SER A 427 18.49 14.25 10.11
N SER A 428 19.72 14.65 10.42
CA SER A 428 20.75 13.76 11.00
C SER A 428 20.34 13.14 12.35
N LYS A 429 19.37 13.75 13.07
CA LYS A 429 18.76 13.22 14.29
C LYS A 429 17.60 12.24 14.04
N ASN A 430 17.40 11.78 12.81
CA ASN A 430 16.31 10.89 12.40
C ASN A 430 14.89 11.47 12.58
N THR A 431 14.76 12.79 12.39
CA THR A 431 13.47 13.48 12.33
C THR A 431 13.17 13.91 10.90
N LEU A 432 12.02 13.49 10.37
CA LEU A 432 11.51 13.91 9.07
C LEU A 432 10.76 15.23 9.23
N ALA A 433 11.06 16.23 8.39
CA ALA A 433 10.25 17.43 8.27
C ALA A 433 9.47 17.39 6.96
N VAL A 434 8.17 17.69 7.01
CA VAL A 434 7.26 17.68 5.87
C VAL A 434 6.42 18.95 5.88
N GLY A 435 6.44 19.70 4.78
CA GLY A 435 5.52 20.82 4.54
C GLY A 435 4.20 20.32 3.94
N LEU A 436 3.10 20.52 4.66
CA LEU A 436 1.73 20.18 4.25
C LEU A 436 0.90 21.48 4.23
N GLY A 437 0.51 21.95 3.04
CA GLY A 437 -0.15 23.26 2.88
C GLY A 437 0.67 24.41 3.48
N CYS A 438 0.12 25.06 4.51
CA CYS A 438 0.75 26.16 5.24
C CYS A 438 1.43 25.72 6.56
N SER A 439 1.46 24.42 6.89
CA SER A 439 2.03 23.90 8.14
C SER A 439 3.22 22.95 7.91
N VAL A 440 4.25 23.03 8.77
CA VAL A 440 5.35 22.04 8.80
C VAL A 440 5.13 21.07 9.95
N TYR A 441 5.19 19.78 9.62
CA TYR A 441 5.12 18.69 10.59
C TYR A 441 6.49 18.01 10.71
N LEU A 442 6.84 17.69 11.95
CA LEU A 442 8.00 16.87 12.28
C LEU A 442 7.53 15.49 12.71
N TRP A 443 8.14 14.46 12.15
CA TRP A 443 7.92 13.08 12.54
C TRP A 443 9.25 12.46 12.97
N SER A 444 9.32 12.01 14.22
CA SER A 444 10.50 11.30 14.72
C SER A 444 10.45 9.84 14.26
N ALA A 445 11.48 9.38 13.55
CA ALA A 445 11.54 7.99 13.11
C ALA A 445 11.84 7.01 14.25
N VAL A 446 12.41 7.51 15.36
CA VAL A 446 12.71 6.73 16.56
C VAL A 446 11.45 6.55 17.41
N SER A 447 10.81 7.64 17.83
CA SER A 447 9.65 7.56 18.73
C SER A 447 8.32 7.36 18.02
N GLY A 448 8.27 7.63 16.70
CA GLY A 448 7.03 7.68 15.94
C GLY A 448 6.16 8.91 16.24
N GLN A 449 6.60 9.82 17.12
CA GLN A 449 5.85 11.01 17.51
C GLN A 449 5.75 12.01 16.35
N VAL A 450 4.56 12.60 16.19
CA VAL A 450 4.29 13.69 15.25
C VAL A 450 4.09 14.99 16.03
N THR A 451 4.77 16.05 15.63
CA THR A 451 4.60 17.40 16.19
C THR A 451 4.46 18.42 15.07
N ARG A 452 3.47 19.30 15.16
CA ARG A 452 3.36 20.45 14.26
C ARG A 452 4.33 21.54 14.74
N LEU A 453 5.29 21.94 13.90
CA LEU A 453 6.33 22.90 14.25
C LEU A 453 5.85 24.35 14.07
N CYS A 454 5.23 24.63 12.92
CA CYS A 454 4.74 25.97 12.59
C CYS A 454 3.49 25.88 11.74
N ASP A 455 2.69 26.95 11.78
CA ASP A 455 1.45 27.10 11.03
C ASP A 455 1.37 28.53 10.47
N PHE A 456 1.37 28.66 9.16
CA PHE A 456 1.27 29.92 8.41
C PHE A 456 -0.14 30.15 7.84
N ASN A 457 -1.17 29.41 8.31
CA ASN A 457 -2.54 29.58 7.85
C ASN A 457 -3.08 31.01 8.00
N ASN A 458 -2.64 31.76 9.01
CA ASN A 458 -3.06 33.15 9.20
C ASN A 458 -2.62 34.09 8.05
N GLU A 459 -1.56 33.73 7.33
CA GLU A 459 -1.03 34.51 6.20
C GLU A 459 -1.42 33.90 4.84
N ASP A 460 -2.19 32.79 4.82
CA ASP A 460 -2.45 31.96 3.62
C ASP A 460 -1.17 31.65 2.83
N ASN A 461 -0.07 31.44 3.55
CA ASN A 461 1.26 31.34 2.96
C ASN A 461 1.73 29.87 2.91
N LEU A 462 1.66 29.29 1.72
CA LEU A 462 2.11 27.92 1.48
C LEU A 462 3.59 27.75 1.75
N ILE A 463 3.96 26.58 2.28
CA ILE A 463 5.36 26.18 2.41
C ILE A 463 5.85 25.70 1.06
N THR A 464 7.03 26.16 0.66
CA THR A 464 7.60 25.90 -0.66
C THR A 464 8.92 25.15 -0.60
N ALA A 465 9.66 25.26 0.50
CA ALA A 465 10.88 24.50 0.72
C ALA A 465 11.11 24.20 2.21
N VAL A 466 11.70 23.05 2.52
CA VAL A 466 12.14 22.67 3.87
C VAL A 466 13.55 22.09 3.76
N SER A 467 14.47 22.53 4.62
CA SER A 467 15.82 21.94 4.70
C SER A 467 16.40 21.99 6.11
N TRP A 468 16.89 20.85 6.57
CA TRP A 468 17.57 20.69 7.85
C TRP A 468 18.99 21.21 7.81
N HIS A 469 19.38 21.90 8.89
CA HIS A 469 20.77 22.17 9.18
C HIS A 469 21.54 20.84 9.39
N GLY A 470 22.85 20.81 9.08
CA GLY A 470 23.66 19.58 9.16
C GLY A 470 23.67 18.91 10.54
N GLU A 471 23.57 19.70 11.62
CA GLU A 471 23.47 19.20 12.99
C GLU A 471 22.09 18.65 13.37
N GLY A 472 21.07 18.89 12.54
CA GLY A 472 19.72 18.36 12.74
C GLY A 472 18.90 19.03 13.86
N ARG A 473 19.38 20.14 14.44
CA ARG A 473 18.65 20.93 15.45
C ARG A 473 17.73 22.00 14.83
N HIS A 474 18.23 22.70 13.81
CA HIS A 474 17.52 23.81 13.18
C HIS A 474 16.97 23.39 11.81
N VAL A 475 15.82 23.93 11.44
CA VAL A 475 15.20 23.73 10.13
C VAL A 475 14.91 25.09 9.49
N ALA A 476 15.31 25.23 8.22
CA ALA A 476 14.95 26.37 7.38
C ALA A 476 13.68 26.03 6.60
N ILE A 477 12.74 26.98 6.56
CA ILE A 477 11.45 26.85 5.89
C ILE A 477 11.29 28.04 4.95
N GLY A 478 11.20 27.76 3.66
CA GLY A 478 10.92 28.73 2.60
C GLY A 478 9.42 28.81 2.35
N THR A 479 8.93 30.02 2.10
CA THR A 479 7.50 30.28 1.92
C THR A 479 7.17 30.84 0.54
N GLN A 480 5.89 30.77 0.18
CA GLN A 480 5.35 31.27 -1.08
C GLN A 480 5.47 32.80 -1.22
N SER A 481 5.42 33.54 -0.12
CA SER A 481 5.58 35.01 -0.11
C SER A 481 7.04 35.48 -0.25
N GLY A 482 8.01 34.57 -0.15
CA GLY A 482 9.44 34.86 -0.41
C GLY A 482 10.32 34.93 0.83
N TYR A 483 9.78 34.99 2.04
CA TYR A 483 10.64 34.95 3.22
C TYR A 483 11.02 33.51 3.61
N VAL A 484 12.15 33.38 4.29
CA VAL A 484 12.64 32.13 4.87
C VAL A 484 12.63 32.26 6.39
N THR A 485 12.09 31.29 7.10
CA THR A 485 12.14 31.24 8.57
C THR A 485 13.07 30.14 9.04
N ILE A 486 13.80 30.40 10.13
CA ILE A 486 14.64 29.39 10.79
C ILE A 486 13.99 29.06 12.13
N TRP A 487 13.78 27.77 12.35
CA TRP A 487 13.15 27.24 13.55
C TRP A 487 14.10 26.31 14.29
N ASP A 488 14.08 26.40 15.62
CA ASP A 488 14.69 25.39 16.48
C ASP A 488 13.66 24.28 16.74
N ALA A 489 13.97 23.07 16.27
CA ALA A 489 13.05 21.94 16.33
C ALA A 489 12.88 21.39 17.76
N GLU A 490 13.86 21.59 18.64
CA GLU A 490 13.80 21.13 20.03
C GLU A 490 12.95 22.07 20.89
N SER A 491 13.15 23.38 20.75
CA SER A 491 12.38 24.39 21.49
C SER A 491 11.06 24.78 20.84
N GLN A 492 10.82 24.34 19.60
CA GLN A 492 9.63 24.66 18.78
C GLN A 492 9.39 26.17 18.66
N LYS A 493 10.48 26.93 18.50
CA LYS A 493 10.45 28.39 18.39
C LYS A 493 11.11 28.84 17.10
N GLN A 494 10.53 29.89 16.52
CA GLN A 494 11.14 30.63 15.44
C GLN A 494 12.33 31.43 15.99
N MET A 495 13.51 31.23 15.42
CA MET A 495 14.72 31.97 15.80
C MET A 495 14.87 33.24 14.98
N SER A 496 14.67 33.15 13.67
CA SER A 496 14.86 34.28 12.76
C SER A 496 13.93 34.20 11.55
N ARG A 497 13.65 35.36 10.98
CA ARG A 497 12.97 35.55 9.69
C ARG A 497 13.94 36.25 8.75
N LEU A 498 14.12 35.70 7.56
CA LEU A 498 15.05 36.19 6.54
C LEU A 498 14.22 36.61 5.32
N ASP A 499 14.03 37.92 5.15
CA ASP A 499 13.15 38.49 4.10
C ASP A 499 13.91 38.74 2.78
N GLU A 500 13.57 39.73 1.96
CA GLU A 500 14.24 40.18 0.71
C GLU A 500 13.99 39.43 -0.60
N HIS A 501 13.63 38.14 -0.64
CA HIS A 501 13.21 37.57 -1.93
C HIS A 501 11.87 38.16 -2.35
N SER A 502 11.73 38.47 -3.64
CA SER A 502 10.50 39.09 -4.19
C SER A 502 9.45 38.07 -4.64
N ALA A 503 9.76 36.78 -4.56
CA ALA A 503 8.88 35.68 -4.92
C ALA A 503 9.21 34.42 -4.10
N ARG A 504 8.36 33.39 -4.22
CA ARG A 504 8.47 32.11 -3.52
C ARG A 504 9.88 31.50 -3.49
N VAL A 505 10.27 30.96 -2.34
CA VAL A 505 11.57 30.29 -2.14
C VAL A 505 11.40 28.80 -2.31
N THR A 506 11.89 28.25 -3.42
CA THR A 506 11.63 26.85 -3.78
C THR A 506 12.78 25.90 -3.51
N ALA A 507 13.99 26.39 -3.28
CA ALA A 507 15.13 25.55 -2.94
C ALA A 507 15.95 26.13 -1.79
N LEU A 508 16.40 25.26 -0.88
CA LEU A 508 17.21 25.61 0.28
C LEU A 508 18.38 24.63 0.38
N ALA A 509 19.57 25.12 0.71
CA ALA A 509 20.73 24.27 0.93
C ALA A 509 21.68 24.88 1.98
N TRP A 510 22.10 24.05 2.93
CA TRP A 510 23.02 24.44 4.01
C TRP A 510 24.48 24.11 3.70
N CYS A 511 25.38 25.00 4.11
CA CYS A 511 26.83 24.84 4.11
C CYS A 511 27.37 25.32 5.46
N GLY A 512 27.47 24.42 6.43
CA GLY A 512 27.67 24.80 7.83
C GLY A 512 26.60 25.81 8.26
N ASN A 513 27.03 26.97 8.76
CA ASN A 513 26.13 28.04 9.21
C ASN A 513 25.62 28.95 8.08
N GLN A 514 26.05 28.73 6.84
CA GLN A 514 25.54 29.47 5.70
C GLN A 514 24.32 28.76 5.10
N LEU A 515 23.24 29.51 4.92
CA LEU A 515 22.04 29.09 4.21
C LEU A 515 22.03 29.73 2.83
N ALA A 516 21.89 28.90 1.80
CA ALA A 516 21.59 29.35 0.45
C ALA A 516 20.11 29.14 0.15
N SER A 517 19.42 30.19 -0.30
CA SER A 517 18.00 30.15 -0.69
C SER A 517 17.83 30.53 -2.15
N GLY A 518 17.19 29.65 -2.93
CA GLY A 518 16.86 29.86 -4.34
C GLY A 518 15.39 30.19 -4.51
N SER A 519 15.09 31.22 -5.31
CA SER A 519 13.73 31.73 -5.48
C SER A 519 13.28 31.75 -6.95
N ARG A 520 11.96 31.89 -7.13
CA ARG A 520 11.33 32.23 -8.41
C ARG A 520 11.76 33.60 -8.95
N ASP A 521 12.29 34.47 -8.09
CA ASP A 521 12.88 35.76 -8.48
C ASP A 521 14.20 35.63 -9.27
N ARG A 522 14.68 34.39 -9.49
CA ARG A 522 15.87 34.01 -10.28
C ARG A 522 17.19 34.23 -9.53
N SER A 523 17.13 34.71 -8.30
CA SER A 523 18.30 34.93 -7.45
C SER A 523 18.51 33.77 -6.48
N ILE A 524 19.77 33.60 -6.07
CA ILE A 524 20.14 32.77 -4.93
C ILE A 524 20.78 33.69 -3.90
N LEU A 525 20.21 33.74 -2.70
CA LEU A 525 20.76 34.53 -1.60
C LEU A 525 21.52 33.60 -0.65
N GLN A 526 22.74 33.98 -0.28
CA GLN A 526 23.52 33.31 0.75
C GLN A 526 23.57 34.19 1.99
N ARG A 527 23.26 33.58 3.14
CA ARG A 527 23.17 34.24 4.44
C ARG A 527 23.85 33.39 5.49
N ASP A 528 24.74 34.00 6.27
CA ASP A 528 25.17 33.41 7.53
C ASP A 528 24.09 33.62 8.58
N VAL A 529 23.55 32.52 9.11
CA VAL A 529 22.40 32.57 10.04
C VAL A 529 22.75 33.12 11.42
N ARG A 530 24.03 33.31 11.70
CA ARG A 530 24.53 33.94 12.93
C ARG A 530 24.56 35.46 12.85
N ASN A 531 24.61 36.00 11.63
CA ASN A 531 24.58 37.44 11.41
C ASN A 531 23.13 37.94 11.52
N PRO A 532 22.93 39.25 11.74
CA PRO A 532 21.59 39.83 11.74
C PRO A 532 20.82 39.47 10.46
N PRO A 533 19.50 39.24 10.53
CA PRO A 533 18.70 38.70 9.42
C PRO A 533 18.68 39.59 8.16
N THR A 534 18.96 40.89 8.31
CA THR A 534 19.07 41.86 7.22
C THR A 534 20.38 41.73 6.43
N HIS A 535 21.38 41.04 6.96
CA HIS A 535 22.68 40.93 6.34
C HIS A 535 22.71 39.82 5.27
N ILE A 536 22.78 40.22 4.00
CA ILE A 536 23.00 39.31 2.88
C ILE A 536 24.50 39.19 2.62
N THR A 537 25.04 37.97 2.76
CA THR A 537 26.46 37.71 2.48
C THR A 537 26.74 37.73 0.98
N ARG A 538 25.83 37.16 0.17
CA ARG A 538 25.95 37.16 -1.30
C ARG A 538 24.60 37.08 -1.98
N CYS A 539 24.51 37.73 -3.14
CA CYS A 539 23.42 37.57 -4.10
C CYS A 539 24.00 37.00 -5.40
N LEU A 540 23.69 35.74 -5.70
CA LEU A 540 24.11 35.07 -6.93
C LEU A 540 22.99 35.22 -7.97
N ARG A 541 23.35 35.75 -9.14
CA ARG A 541 22.43 35.96 -10.27
C ARG A 541 23.00 35.30 -11.52
N GLY A 542 22.24 34.41 -12.13
CA GLY A 542 22.66 33.71 -13.34
C GLY A 542 21.54 32.93 -14.01
N HIS A 543 20.56 32.46 -13.23
CA HIS A 543 19.35 31.87 -13.79
C HIS A 543 18.44 32.94 -14.41
N LYS A 544 17.72 32.57 -15.47
CA LYS A 544 16.73 33.42 -16.15
C LYS A 544 15.31 33.16 -15.68
N LEU A 545 15.07 32.01 -15.07
CA LEU A 545 13.78 31.58 -14.52
C LEU A 545 13.99 31.04 -13.09
N GLU A 546 12.96 30.42 -12.54
CA GLU A 546 12.93 29.92 -11.16
C GLU A 546 14.05 28.92 -10.83
N VAL A 547 14.69 29.10 -9.68
CA VAL A 547 15.72 28.19 -9.16
C VAL A 547 15.05 27.09 -8.35
N CYS A 548 15.06 25.85 -8.84
CA CYS A 548 14.30 24.75 -8.26
C CYS A 548 15.15 23.60 -7.72
N GLY A 549 16.40 23.49 -8.18
CA GLY A 549 17.43 22.62 -7.61
C GLY A 549 18.52 23.47 -6.96
N LEU A 550 18.89 23.15 -5.73
CA LEU A 550 20.00 23.80 -5.03
C LEU A 550 20.67 22.79 -4.09
N GLN A 551 21.98 22.60 -4.21
CA GLN A 551 22.69 21.66 -3.34
C GLN A 551 24.18 21.98 -3.24
N TRP A 552 24.66 22.05 -2.00
CA TRP A 552 26.09 22.15 -1.71
C TRP A 552 26.82 20.83 -1.93
N SER A 553 28.05 20.92 -2.44
CA SER A 553 28.94 19.77 -2.52
C SER A 553 29.28 19.24 -1.12
N PRO A 554 29.52 17.92 -0.93
CA PRO A 554 29.94 17.37 0.36
C PRO A 554 31.25 17.99 0.89
N SER A 555 32.08 18.52 -0.01
CA SER A 555 33.30 19.25 0.33
C SER A 555 33.07 20.72 0.70
N ASN A 556 31.82 21.23 0.61
CA ASN A 556 31.45 22.62 0.85
C ASN A 556 32.15 23.68 -0.03
N ARG A 557 32.85 23.26 -1.10
CA ARG A 557 33.58 24.17 -2.01
C ARG A 557 32.77 24.69 -3.20
N TYR A 558 31.76 23.91 -3.59
CA TYR A 558 30.93 24.20 -4.75
C TYR A 558 29.45 24.15 -4.38
N LEU A 559 28.69 25.07 -4.94
CA LEU A 559 27.23 25.06 -4.92
C LEU A 559 26.76 24.72 -6.32
N ALA A 560 25.84 23.76 -6.47
CA ALA A 560 25.16 23.50 -7.73
C ALA A 560 23.74 24.07 -7.66
N SER A 561 23.31 24.75 -8.71
CA SER A 561 21.93 25.20 -8.86
C SER A 561 21.36 24.81 -10.22
N GLY A 562 20.10 24.42 -10.21
CA GLY A 562 19.35 24.01 -11.38
C GLY A 562 18.07 24.84 -11.50
N GLY A 563 17.80 25.32 -12.71
CA GLY A 563 16.71 26.24 -12.96
C GLY A 563 15.65 25.72 -13.92
N SER A 564 14.52 26.42 -13.94
CA SER A 564 13.45 26.24 -14.93
C SER A 564 13.86 26.76 -16.33
N ASP A 565 14.99 27.45 -16.41
CA ASP A 565 15.65 27.87 -17.65
C ASP A 565 16.48 26.76 -18.32
N ASN A 566 16.34 25.53 -17.84
CA ASN A 566 17.04 24.33 -18.30
C ASN A 566 18.56 24.36 -18.08
N ARG A 567 19.06 25.30 -17.27
CA ARG A 567 20.49 25.47 -16.99
C ARG A 567 20.88 24.80 -15.69
N LEU A 568 22.08 24.23 -15.69
CA LEU A 568 22.80 23.81 -14.49
C LEU A 568 24.00 24.73 -14.29
N LEU A 569 24.02 25.46 -13.18
CA LEU A 569 25.09 26.38 -12.82
C LEU A 569 25.89 25.83 -11.64
N VAL A 570 27.21 26.02 -11.67
CA VAL A 570 28.10 25.66 -10.57
C VAL A 570 28.84 26.91 -10.09
N TRP A 571 28.75 27.17 -8.80
CA TRP A 571 29.27 28.35 -8.13
C TRP A 571 30.40 27.98 -7.17
N THR A 572 31.23 28.96 -6.85
CA THR A 572 32.26 28.86 -5.81
C THR A 572 32.21 30.07 -4.91
N ASP A 573 32.84 29.98 -3.74
CA ASP A 573 32.91 31.11 -2.82
C ASP A 573 33.86 32.20 -3.30
N ASP A 574 34.79 31.93 -4.21
CA ASP A 574 35.75 32.95 -4.64
C ASP A 574 35.14 34.05 -5.53
N ARG A 575 34.06 33.76 -6.26
CA ARG A 575 33.46 34.66 -7.26
C ARG A 575 31.93 34.61 -7.24
N PRO A 576 31.23 35.72 -7.52
CA PRO A 576 29.77 35.74 -7.59
C PRO A 576 29.21 35.18 -8.92
N GLU A 577 30.06 35.04 -9.94
CA GLU A 577 29.72 34.45 -11.23
C GLU A 577 29.84 32.91 -11.19
N PRO A 578 29.01 32.18 -11.96
CA PRO A 578 29.14 30.73 -12.03
C PRO A 578 30.43 30.35 -12.75
N ILE A 579 31.19 29.39 -12.21
CA ILE A 579 32.38 28.84 -12.88
C ILE A 579 31.97 28.07 -14.14
N TYR A 580 30.88 27.31 -14.03
CA TYR A 580 30.34 26.52 -15.13
C TYR A 580 28.86 26.80 -15.32
N ALA A 581 28.46 26.94 -16.57
CA ALA A 581 27.08 26.97 -17.01
C ALA A 581 26.88 25.86 -18.04
N PHE A 582 26.11 24.84 -17.68
CA PHE A 582 25.79 23.71 -18.54
C PHE A 582 24.37 23.85 -19.09
N ASP A 583 24.27 24.00 -20.42
CA ASP A 583 23.02 24.25 -21.16
C ASP A 583 22.52 22.99 -21.91
N GLU A 584 23.01 21.82 -21.51
CA GLU A 584 22.78 20.55 -22.20
C GLU A 584 21.42 19.90 -21.90
N HIS A 585 20.80 20.23 -20.77
CA HIS A 585 19.47 19.74 -20.44
C HIS A 585 18.42 20.48 -21.28
N LYS A 586 17.44 19.74 -21.82
CA LYS A 586 16.35 20.32 -22.65
C LYS A 586 15.10 20.69 -21.84
N ALA A 587 15.15 20.56 -20.53
CA ALA A 587 14.05 20.78 -19.60
C ALA A 587 14.58 21.21 -18.24
N VAL A 588 13.65 21.60 -17.35
CA VAL A 588 13.92 22.02 -15.97
C VAL A 588 14.88 21.06 -15.26
N VAL A 589 15.87 21.63 -14.57
CA VAL A 589 16.85 20.86 -13.78
C VAL A 589 16.55 21.05 -12.30
N LYS A 590 15.77 20.12 -11.73
CA LYS A 590 15.49 20.08 -10.28
C LYS A 590 16.39 19.08 -9.56
N ALA A 591 16.51 17.89 -10.14
CA ALA A 591 17.25 16.79 -9.54
C ALA A 591 18.75 17.06 -9.60
N LEU A 592 19.35 17.30 -8.44
CA LEU A 592 20.79 17.45 -8.25
C LEU A 592 21.26 16.43 -7.22
N GLY A 593 22.51 16.00 -7.35
CA GLY A 593 23.15 15.19 -6.33
C GLY A 593 24.63 15.04 -6.57
N TRP A 594 25.39 15.48 -5.58
CA TRP A 594 26.83 15.32 -5.56
C TRP A 594 27.22 13.92 -5.09
N SER A 595 28.21 13.33 -5.74
CA SER A 595 28.74 12.04 -5.31
C SER A 595 29.49 12.20 -3.98
N PRO A 596 29.15 11.43 -2.93
CA PRO A 596 29.92 11.41 -1.69
C PRO A 596 31.27 10.68 -1.86
N HIS A 597 31.36 9.80 -2.87
CA HIS A 597 32.52 8.93 -3.11
C HIS A 597 33.62 9.58 -3.95
N LYS A 598 33.25 10.48 -4.86
CA LYS A 598 34.17 11.11 -5.81
C LYS A 598 34.00 12.63 -5.78
N SER A 599 35.01 13.32 -5.27
CA SER A 599 35.02 14.79 -5.25
C SER A 599 34.86 15.37 -6.66
N GLY A 600 34.02 16.39 -6.79
CA GLY A 600 33.75 17.07 -8.05
C GLY A 600 32.84 16.30 -9.02
N LEU A 601 32.36 15.09 -8.68
CA LEU A 601 31.36 14.40 -9.50
C LEU A 601 29.95 14.87 -9.10
N LEU A 602 29.27 15.56 -10.02
CA LEU A 602 27.90 16.03 -9.88
C LEU A 602 26.98 15.23 -10.81
N ALA A 603 25.83 14.80 -10.34
CA ALA A 603 24.77 14.26 -11.17
C ALA A 603 23.59 15.22 -11.22
N SER A 604 22.99 15.35 -12.40
CA SER A 604 21.79 16.15 -12.62
C SER A 604 20.78 15.40 -13.47
N GLY A 605 19.49 15.58 -13.15
CA GLY A 605 18.38 14.98 -13.87
C GLY A 605 17.50 16.04 -14.52
N GLY A 606 17.16 15.82 -15.79
CA GLY A 606 16.25 16.69 -16.53
C GLY A 606 14.77 16.32 -16.35
N GLY A 607 13.93 17.34 -16.46
CA GLY A 607 12.47 17.23 -16.40
C GLY A 607 11.82 16.47 -17.56
N SER A 608 10.50 16.62 -17.74
CA SER A 608 9.68 15.82 -18.66
C SER A 608 10.13 15.81 -20.13
N ALA A 609 10.61 16.94 -20.66
CA ALA A 609 11.07 17.00 -22.05
C ALA A 609 12.50 16.46 -22.26
N ASP A 610 13.33 16.42 -21.21
CA ASP A 610 14.74 16.00 -21.29
C ASP A 610 14.92 14.53 -20.90
N ARG A 611 14.42 14.13 -19.72
CA ARG A 611 14.45 12.74 -19.20
C ARG A 611 15.85 12.13 -19.10
N CYS A 612 16.89 12.96 -19.16
CA CYS A 612 18.27 12.49 -19.17
C CYS A 612 18.91 12.70 -17.79
N LEU A 613 19.60 11.66 -17.33
CA LEU A 613 20.50 11.69 -16.19
C LEU A 613 21.91 11.95 -16.72
N ARG A 614 22.52 13.06 -16.30
CA ARG A 614 23.85 13.51 -16.72
C ARG A 614 24.80 13.55 -15.53
N PHE A 615 26.05 13.19 -15.79
CA PHE A 615 27.13 13.21 -14.80
C PHE A 615 28.22 14.18 -15.27
N TRP A 616 28.64 15.07 -14.39
CA TRP A 616 29.57 16.16 -14.66
C TRP A 616 30.79 16.01 -13.77
N ASN A 617 31.96 16.21 -14.36
CA ASN A 617 33.17 16.44 -13.59
C ASN A 617 33.38 17.94 -13.46
N VAL A 618 33.09 18.47 -12.29
CA VAL A 618 33.22 19.89 -11.95
C VAL A 618 34.67 20.34 -11.87
N LEU A 619 35.64 19.45 -11.65
CA LEU A 619 37.05 19.84 -11.67
C LEU A 619 37.54 20.13 -13.10
N THR A 620 36.94 19.50 -14.11
CA THR A 620 37.32 19.65 -15.52
C THR A 620 36.28 20.39 -16.36
N GLY A 621 35.10 20.66 -15.82
CA GLY A 621 33.96 21.23 -16.56
C GLY A 621 33.41 20.33 -17.66
N LYS A 622 33.60 19.00 -17.60
CA LYS A 622 33.23 18.08 -18.69
C LYS A 622 32.07 17.16 -18.32
N LEU A 623 31.19 16.91 -19.29
CA LEU A 623 30.19 15.84 -19.21
C LEU A 623 30.91 14.48 -19.26
N VAL A 624 30.67 13.63 -18.26
CA VAL A 624 31.27 12.30 -18.11
C VAL A 624 30.39 11.24 -18.75
N LYS A 625 29.10 11.24 -18.44
CA LYS A 625 28.15 10.21 -18.90
C LYS A 625 26.74 10.78 -18.97
N CYS A 626 25.95 10.29 -19.91
CA CYS A 626 24.53 10.65 -20.08
C CYS A 626 23.72 9.37 -20.31
N ILE A 627 22.55 9.26 -19.68
CA ILE A 627 21.60 8.18 -19.89
C ILE A 627 20.19 8.75 -19.95
N ASN A 628 19.41 8.28 -20.92
CA ASN A 628 17.98 8.56 -20.98
C ASN A 628 17.23 7.59 -20.07
N THR A 629 16.55 8.10 -19.04
CA THR A 629 15.77 7.28 -18.09
C THR A 629 14.35 7.00 -18.57
N GLY A 630 13.90 7.64 -19.66
CA GLY A 630 12.58 7.44 -20.28
C GLY A 630 11.42 8.18 -19.59
N ALA A 631 11.63 8.76 -18.40
CA ALA A 631 10.64 9.51 -17.63
C ALA A 631 11.23 10.78 -17.00
N GLN A 632 10.38 11.74 -16.62
CA GLN A 632 10.77 12.95 -15.88
C GLN A 632 11.55 12.56 -14.62
N ILE A 633 12.72 13.18 -14.38
CA ILE A 633 13.49 12.98 -13.14
C ILE A 633 13.16 14.11 -12.17
N SER A 634 12.65 13.77 -10.99
CA SER A 634 12.27 14.76 -9.96
C SER A 634 13.38 15.01 -8.96
N ASN A 635 13.96 13.94 -8.39
CA ASN A 635 15.07 14.03 -7.44
C ASN A 635 16.10 12.95 -7.70
N LEU A 636 17.24 13.13 -7.05
CA LEU A 636 18.39 12.28 -7.15
C LEU A 636 19.08 12.22 -5.78
N ALA A 637 19.44 11.03 -5.31
CA ALA A 637 20.21 10.85 -4.09
C ALA A 637 21.27 9.77 -4.28
N TRP A 638 22.47 10.04 -3.79
CA TRP A 638 23.55 9.07 -3.77
C TRP A 638 23.51 8.27 -2.48
N ALA A 639 23.68 6.95 -2.59
CA ALA A 639 23.95 6.14 -1.42
C ALA A 639 25.33 6.48 -0.85
N ARG A 640 25.42 6.62 0.47
CA ARG A 640 26.68 6.88 1.17
C ARG A 640 27.49 5.61 1.38
N ASP A 641 26.82 4.48 1.60
CA ASP A 641 27.48 3.20 1.90
C ASP A 641 27.84 2.41 0.63
N SER A 642 27.03 2.55 -0.42
CA SER A 642 27.23 1.87 -1.70
C SER A 642 27.44 2.87 -2.82
N ARG A 643 28.13 2.44 -3.89
CA ARG A 643 28.28 3.23 -5.13
C ARG A 643 27.02 3.13 -5.99
N GLU A 644 25.89 3.47 -5.38
CA GLU A 644 24.57 3.41 -6.00
C GLU A 644 23.93 4.79 -5.96
N LEU A 645 23.05 5.01 -6.93
CA LEU A 645 22.31 6.25 -7.08
C LEU A 645 20.82 5.90 -7.16
N VAL A 646 19.99 6.67 -6.48
CA VAL A 646 18.54 6.58 -6.57
C VAL A 646 18.01 7.79 -7.33
N THR A 647 17.14 7.54 -8.30
CA THR A 647 16.39 8.59 -9.00
C THR A 647 14.89 8.37 -8.81
N THR A 648 14.17 9.45 -8.56
CA THR A 648 12.70 9.44 -8.50
C THR A 648 12.13 9.97 -9.81
N HIS A 649 11.06 9.33 -10.27
CA HIS A 649 10.47 9.62 -11.56
C HIS A 649 9.01 10.05 -11.47
N GLY A 650 8.64 10.93 -12.40
CA GLY A 650 7.26 11.35 -12.65
C GLY A 650 6.59 10.59 -13.80
N HIS A 651 5.84 11.32 -14.63
CA HIS A 651 5.10 10.76 -15.76
C HIS A 651 6.05 10.16 -16.84
N ALA A 652 5.74 9.05 -17.52
CA ALA A 652 4.47 8.29 -17.56
C ALA A 652 4.26 7.26 -16.44
N GLN A 653 5.33 6.82 -15.75
CA GLN A 653 5.24 5.81 -14.70
C GLN A 653 5.93 6.31 -13.42
N PRO A 654 5.18 6.59 -12.34
CA PRO A 654 5.76 7.00 -11.07
C PRO A 654 6.54 5.83 -10.44
N GLN A 655 7.86 5.98 -10.40
CA GLN A 655 8.75 4.93 -9.94
C GLN A 655 10.03 5.49 -9.35
N VAL A 656 10.66 4.68 -8.51
CA VAL A 656 11.99 4.94 -7.96
C VAL A 656 12.95 3.91 -8.55
N ILE A 657 14.04 4.36 -9.15
CA ILE A 657 15.02 3.48 -9.79
C ILE A 657 16.36 3.61 -9.06
N ALA A 658 16.94 2.47 -8.68
CA ALA A 658 18.28 2.38 -8.15
C ALA A 658 19.26 1.97 -9.26
N TRP A 659 20.35 2.72 -9.42
CA TRP A 659 21.37 2.56 -10.44
C TRP A 659 22.71 2.25 -9.81
N ARG A 660 23.47 1.33 -10.40
CA ARG A 660 24.84 1.04 -9.97
C ARG A 660 25.83 1.93 -10.70
N TYR A 661 26.53 2.81 -10.00
CA TYR A 661 27.58 3.63 -10.58
C TYR A 661 28.94 2.92 -10.52
N PRO A 662 29.80 2.94 -11.58
CA PRO A 662 29.71 3.72 -12.82
C PRO A 662 29.02 3.01 -14.00
N SER A 663 28.68 1.72 -13.86
CA SER A 663 28.08 0.92 -14.94
C SER A 663 26.76 1.52 -15.47
N LEU A 664 25.99 2.13 -14.57
CA LEU A 664 24.61 2.57 -14.71
C LEU A 664 23.65 1.45 -15.13
N LYS A 665 23.95 0.20 -14.74
CA LYS A 665 22.97 -0.90 -14.77
C LYS A 665 21.90 -0.63 -13.69
N GLN A 666 20.63 -0.86 -14.04
CA GLN A 666 19.51 -0.77 -13.08
C GLN A 666 19.59 -1.93 -12.09
N VAL A 667 19.64 -1.61 -10.80
CA VAL A 667 19.68 -2.59 -9.71
C VAL A 667 18.25 -2.99 -9.30
N ALA A 668 17.37 -2.00 -9.17
CA ALA A 668 15.97 -2.22 -8.85
C ALA A 668 15.09 -1.10 -9.39
N ARG A 669 13.84 -1.46 -9.62
CA ARG A 669 12.74 -0.57 -9.95
C ARG A 669 11.65 -0.78 -8.90
N LEU A 670 11.33 0.28 -8.17
CA LEU A 670 10.35 0.28 -7.11
C LEU A 670 9.11 1.06 -7.60
N SER A 671 7.97 0.39 -7.57
CA SER A 671 6.67 0.95 -7.91
C SER A 671 5.77 0.92 -6.67
N GLY A 672 4.81 1.84 -6.60
CA GLY A 672 3.86 1.91 -5.48
C GLY A 672 3.12 3.24 -5.37
N HIS A 673 3.78 4.35 -5.75
CA HIS A 673 3.10 5.63 -5.86
C HIS A 673 2.12 5.63 -7.04
N THR A 674 0.94 6.19 -6.84
CA THR A 674 -0.09 6.36 -7.88
C THR A 674 0.11 7.64 -8.69
N GLN A 675 0.69 8.66 -8.06
CA GLN A 675 1.07 9.94 -8.66
C GLN A 675 2.59 10.08 -8.78
N ARG A 676 3.04 11.11 -9.50
CA ARG A 676 4.47 11.39 -9.70
C ARG A 676 5.21 11.52 -8.36
N VAL A 677 6.42 10.95 -8.30
CA VAL A 677 7.26 11.07 -7.11
C VAL A 677 7.99 12.41 -7.16
N LEU A 678 7.61 13.35 -6.29
CA LEU A 678 8.12 14.73 -6.31
C LEU A 678 9.24 15.04 -5.33
N HIS A 679 9.37 14.23 -4.27
CA HIS A 679 10.29 14.49 -3.17
C HIS A 679 11.04 13.22 -2.80
N LEU A 680 12.28 13.39 -2.35
CA LEU A 680 13.19 12.34 -1.91
C LEU A 680 14.10 12.92 -0.84
N SER A 681 14.28 12.19 0.26
CA SER A 681 15.27 12.50 1.28
C SER A 681 15.97 11.22 1.76
N ASP A 682 17.23 11.34 2.20
CA ASP A 682 18.06 10.22 2.63
C ASP A 682 17.97 10.01 4.15
N GLY A 683 17.20 9.00 4.56
CA GLY A 683 17.07 8.58 5.97
C GLY A 683 18.11 7.52 6.36
N GLN A 684 19.37 7.93 6.51
CA GLN A 684 20.56 7.05 6.70
C GLN A 684 20.35 5.87 7.66
N ASN A 685 19.68 6.09 8.80
CA ASN A 685 19.53 5.08 9.85
C ASN A 685 18.09 4.72 10.19
N ALA A 686 17.11 5.17 9.40
CA ALA A 686 15.70 5.02 9.75
C ALA A 686 15.25 3.55 9.76
N ALA A 687 15.61 2.81 8.70
CA ALA A 687 15.22 1.42 8.55
C ALA A 687 16.00 0.49 9.49
N SER A 688 17.29 0.76 9.73
CA SER A 688 18.13 -0.05 10.62
C SER A 688 17.74 0.12 12.09
N LEU A 689 17.46 1.34 12.53
CA LEU A 689 17.10 1.64 13.92
C LEU A 689 15.74 1.03 14.29
N THR A 690 14.74 1.17 13.42
CA THR A 690 13.41 0.57 13.66
C THR A 690 13.45 -0.96 13.66
N LEU A 691 14.25 -1.58 12.78
CA LEU A 691 14.49 -3.03 12.84
C LEU A 691 15.18 -3.44 14.15
N ALA A 692 16.15 -2.66 14.62
CA ALA A 692 16.80 -2.91 15.91
C ALA A 692 15.82 -2.78 17.09
N GLU A 693 14.89 -1.82 17.07
CA GLU A 693 13.84 -1.70 18.10
C GLU A 693 12.86 -2.87 18.09
N GLN A 694 12.36 -3.26 16.91
CA GLN A 694 11.49 -4.44 16.77
C GLN A 694 12.19 -5.70 17.27
N TYR A 695 13.49 -5.82 16.96
CA TYR A 695 14.34 -6.87 17.46
C TYR A 695 14.46 -6.86 18.98
N ILE A 696 14.84 -5.73 19.59
CA ILE A 696 14.94 -5.59 21.05
C ILE A 696 13.58 -5.86 21.71
N GLY A 697 12.49 -5.39 21.11
CA GLY A 697 11.12 -5.66 21.59
C GLY A 697 10.77 -7.15 21.56
N ALA A 698 11.14 -7.86 20.49
CA ALA A 698 10.98 -9.31 20.40
C ALA A 698 11.89 -10.04 21.40
N PHE A 699 13.14 -9.60 21.55
CA PHE A 699 14.10 -10.15 22.52
C PHE A 699 13.66 -9.94 23.96
N LYS A 700 13.08 -8.79 24.29
CA LYS A 700 12.49 -8.52 25.61
C LYS A 700 11.38 -9.50 25.92
N LYS A 701 10.58 -9.91 24.94
CA LYS A 701 9.52 -10.93 25.11
C LYS A 701 10.12 -12.33 25.27
N LEU A 702 11.15 -12.65 24.50
CA LEU A 702 11.82 -13.96 24.52
C LEU A 702 12.64 -14.16 25.81
N ALA A 703 13.31 -13.12 26.29
CA ALA A 703 14.03 -13.13 27.57
C ALA A 703 13.11 -13.29 28.79
N LYS A 704 11.82 -12.91 28.66
CA LYS A 704 10.82 -13.21 29.71
C LYS A 704 10.41 -14.67 29.74
N THR A 705 10.53 -15.39 28.62
CA THR A 705 10.06 -16.77 28.49
C THR A 705 11.18 -17.79 28.53
N ASN A 706 12.44 -17.40 28.29
CA ASN A 706 13.55 -18.32 28.11
C ASN A 706 14.80 -17.86 28.88
N ASN A 707 15.48 -18.79 29.57
CA ASN A 707 16.57 -18.48 30.52
C ASN A 707 17.97 -18.41 29.89
N THR A 708 18.11 -18.67 28.59
CA THR A 708 19.41 -18.65 27.87
C THR A 708 19.51 -17.44 26.96
N MET A 709 20.50 -16.57 27.24
CA MET A 709 20.80 -15.37 26.47
C MET A 709 22.01 -15.62 25.54
N ILE A 710 21.81 -15.51 24.23
CA ILE A 710 22.89 -15.57 23.24
C ILE A 710 23.22 -14.14 22.82
N LEU A 711 24.42 -13.67 23.18
CA LEU A 711 24.95 -12.38 22.76
C LEU A 711 25.90 -12.58 21.56
N PRO A 712 25.83 -11.74 20.53
CA PRO A 712 26.75 -11.80 19.41
C PRO A 712 28.15 -11.34 19.82
N SER A 713 29.17 -11.87 19.15
CA SER A 713 30.57 -11.51 19.37
C SER A 713 30.93 -10.10 18.86
N ASN A 714 30.12 -9.51 17.96
CA ASN A 714 30.33 -8.18 17.44
C ASN A 714 29.00 -7.38 17.36
N PRO A 715 28.76 -6.42 18.28
CA PRO A 715 27.55 -5.60 18.29
C PRO A 715 27.49 -4.57 17.13
N GLY A 716 28.55 -4.41 16.34
CA GLY A 716 28.61 -3.46 15.22
C GLY A 716 27.98 -3.96 13.91
N ASP A 717 27.72 -5.25 13.75
CA ASP A 717 27.12 -5.83 12.53
C ASP A 717 25.66 -6.28 12.78
N VAL A 718 24.77 -5.29 12.83
CA VAL A 718 23.33 -5.49 13.06
C VAL A 718 22.69 -6.35 11.96
N ASN A 719 23.20 -6.29 10.72
CA ASN A 719 22.64 -7.03 9.59
C ASN A 719 23.03 -8.52 9.62
N GLY A 720 24.30 -8.83 9.91
CA GLY A 720 24.75 -10.21 10.11
C GLY A 720 24.07 -10.86 11.33
N PHE A 721 23.87 -10.08 12.39
CA PHE A 721 23.21 -10.51 13.61
C PHE A 721 21.73 -10.87 13.42
N VAL A 722 20.96 -10.03 12.73
CA VAL A 722 19.53 -10.30 12.44
C VAL A 722 19.38 -11.55 11.56
N ALA A 723 20.27 -11.74 10.57
CA ALA A 723 20.25 -12.93 9.73
C ALA A 723 20.54 -14.23 10.52
N GLN A 724 21.52 -14.19 11.43
CA GLN A 724 21.88 -15.33 12.27
C GLN A 724 20.78 -15.65 13.30
N ALA A 725 20.16 -14.63 13.89
CA ALA A 725 19.06 -14.79 14.83
C ALA A 725 17.78 -15.34 14.17
N LEU A 726 17.44 -14.89 12.95
CA LEU A 726 16.32 -15.44 12.18
C LEU A 726 16.55 -16.90 11.78
N ALA A 727 17.78 -17.27 11.43
CA ALA A 727 18.14 -18.65 11.15
C ALA A 727 17.94 -19.54 12.38
N VAL A 728 18.34 -19.09 13.58
CA VAL A 728 18.14 -19.81 14.84
C VAL A 728 16.66 -19.88 15.23
N TYR A 729 15.91 -18.78 15.10
CA TYR A 729 14.47 -18.75 15.36
C TYR A 729 13.71 -19.78 14.50
N ASN A 730 14.03 -19.85 13.21
CA ASN A 730 13.45 -20.83 12.31
C ASN A 730 13.82 -22.27 12.71
N HIS A 731 15.05 -22.49 13.18
CA HIS A 731 15.49 -23.80 13.65
C HIS A 731 14.75 -24.25 14.93
N VAL A 732 14.53 -23.33 15.86
CA VAL A 732 13.85 -23.59 17.15
C VAL A 732 12.33 -23.71 16.96
N SER A 733 11.74 -22.94 16.06
CA SER A 733 10.32 -23.04 15.74
C SER A 733 9.99 -24.38 15.07
N HIS A 734 10.87 -24.88 14.20
CA HIS A 734 10.75 -26.21 13.61
C HIS A 734 10.97 -27.35 14.63
N SER A 735 11.90 -27.21 15.59
CA SER A 735 12.08 -28.24 16.64
C SER A 735 10.88 -28.37 17.58
N ASN A 736 10.15 -27.27 17.84
CA ASN A 736 8.93 -27.28 18.67
C ASN A 736 7.70 -27.88 17.97
N GLN A 737 7.71 -28.00 16.63
CA GLN A 737 6.66 -28.72 15.89
C GLN A 737 6.89 -30.24 15.92
N ALA A 738 8.15 -30.69 15.97
CA ALA A 738 8.48 -32.11 16.02
C ALA A 738 8.12 -32.75 17.38
N THR A 739 8.29 -32.04 18.50
CA THR A 739 7.99 -32.55 19.85
C THR A 739 6.49 -32.73 20.13
N LYS A 740 5.61 -32.00 19.44
CA LYS A 740 4.14 -32.21 19.54
C LYS A 740 3.65 -33.49 18.86
N SER A 741 4.48 -34.15 18.03
CA SER A 741 4.08 -35.37 17.32
C SER A 741 4.32 -36.67 18.11
N SER A 742 5.11 -36.63 19.20
CA SER A 742 5.50 -37.83 19.96
C SER A 742 4.63 -38.17 21.18
N GLU A 743 3.70 -37.30 21.59
CA GLU A 743 2.85 -37.54 22.78
C GLU A 743 1.53 -38.29 22.48
N ASN A 744 1.18 -38.50 21.21
CA ASN A 744 -0.13 -39.06 20.82
C ASN A 744 -0.18 -40.60 20.64
N VAL A 745 0.77 -41.38 21.18
CA VAL A 745 0.87 -42.84 20.90
C VAL A 745 0.41 -43.74 22.05
N LYS A 746 -0.35 -43.25 23.04
CA LYS A 746 -0.94 -44.14 24.07
C LYS A 746 -2.42 -43.84 24.31
N GLY A 747 -3.27 -44.60 23.62
CA GLY A 747 -4.72 -44.61 23.88
C GLY A 747 -5.54 -45.13 22.70
N VAL A 748 -5.48 -46.43 22.42
CA VAL A 748 -6.45 -47.12 21.55
C VAL A 748 -7.55 -47.69 22.44
N GLY A 749 -8.82 -47.34 22.18
CA GLY A 749 -9.96 -48.08 22.71
C GLY A 749 -11.25 -47.27 22.83
N ALA A 750 -12.26 -47.69 22.06
CA ALA A 750 -13.70 -47.39 22.17
C ALA A 750 -14.26 -46.16 21.40
N CYS A 751 -14.96 -46.52 20.32
CA CYS A 751 -16.29 -46.07 19.93
C CYS A 751 -16.56 -44.59 19.61
N LEU A 752 -16.69 -44.36 18.29
CA LEU A 752 -17.85 -43.79 17.60
C LEU A 752 -18.51 -42.51 18.15
N ASN A 753 -18.54 -41.53 17.25
CA ASN A 753 -19.35 -40.30 17.19
C ASN A 753 -18.83 -39.05 17.91
N ALA A 754 -18.90 -37.97 17.12
CA ALA A 754 -18.77 -36.55 17.45
C ALA A 754 -17.34 -35.98 17.58
N LYS A 755 -16.78 -35.57 16.42
CA LYS A 755 -16.31 -34.19 16.10
C LYS A 755 -15.22 -34.23 15.02
N SER A 756 -15.59 -33.91 13.80
CA SER A 756 -14.65 -33.53 12.73
C SER A 756 -15.33 -32.66 11.69
N VAL A 757 -15.66 -31.41 12.04
CA VAL A 757 -15.83 -30.32 11.08
C VAL A 757 -15.30 -29.05 11.75
N GLU A 758 -14.06 -28.69 11.44
CA GLU A 758 -13.60 -27.30 11.31
C GLU A 758 -12.18 -27.34 10.75
N TYR A 759 -12.08 -27.26 9.42
CA TYR A 759 -10.97 -26.66 8.64
C TYR A 759 -11.28 -26.89 7.15
N LYS A 760 -12.35 -26.24 6.67
CA LYS A 760 -12.64 -26.01 5.25
C LYS A 760 -13.51 -24.75 5.13
N GLU A 761 -12.90 -23.58 5.28
CA GLU A 761 -13.44 -22.33 4.76
C GLU A 761 -12.26 -21.49 4.25
N LEU A 762 -12.14 -21.44 2.92
CA LEU A 762 -11.67 -20.31 2.09
C LEU A 762 -11.36 -20.85 0.68
N GLN A 763 -12.37 -21.44 0.05
CA GLN A 763 -12.43 -21.67 -1.39
C GLN A 763 -13.87 -22.04 -1.75
N GLU A 764 -14.73 -21.04 -1.89
CA GLU A 764 -15.88 -21.03 -2.81
C GLU A 764 -16.57 -19.67 -2.69
N ASP A 765 -16.52 -18.89 -3.77
CA ASP A 765 -17.63 -18.05 -4.21
C ASP A 765 -17.30 -17.53 -5.62
N LYS A 766 -17.50 -18.43 -6.59
CA LYS A 766 -17.82 -18.07 -7.97
C LYS A 766 -19.16 -18.71 -8.32
N SER A 767 -19.98 -17.87 -8.94
CA SER A 767 -21.18 -18.16 -9.73
C SER A 767 -22.40 -18.71 -9.00
N SER A 768 -23.38 -17.84 -8.78
CA SER A 768 -24.57 -17.79 -9.64
C SER A 768 -25.58 -16.79 -9.09
N VAL A 769 -26.01 -15.78 -9.86
CA VAL A 769 -27.44 -15.46 -10.05
C VAL A 769 -27.58 -14.72 -11.39
N LYS A 770 -28.59 -15.18 -12.15
CA LYS A 770 -28.98 -14.83 -13.51
C LYS A 770 -29.70 -13.48 -13.59
N MET A 771 -29.69 -12.93 -14.80
CA MET A 771 -30.54 -11.84 -15.28
C MET A 771 -32.05 -12.10 -15.10
N ASN A 772 -32.79 -11.01 -14.88
CA ASN A 772 -34.02 -10.59 -15.58
C ASN A 772 -34.24 -9.09 -15.23
N ILE A 773 -34.13 -8.16 -16.19
CA ILE A 773 -35.25 -7.53 -16.96
C ILE A 773 -36.26 -6.90 -15.97
N GLU A 774 -36.37 -5.58 -15.80
CA GLU A 774 -36.63 -4.51 -16.78
C GLU A 774 -35.76 -3.24 -16.63
#